data_AF-A0AAE9EYX0-F1
#
_entry.id   AF-A0AAE9EYX0-F1
#
_cell.length_a   1.000
_cell.length_b   1.000
_cell.length_c   1.000
_cell.angle_alpha   90.00
_cell.angle_beta   90.00
_cell.angle_gamma   90.00
#
_symmetry.space_group_name_H-M   'P 1'
#
loop_
_entity.id
_entity.type
_entity.pdbx_description
1 polymer ?
#
loop_
_entity_poly.entity_id
_entity_poly.type
_entity_poly.pdbx_seq_one_letter_code
_entity_poly.pdbx_strand_id
1 'polypeptide(L)'
;MPMNLNTRLRYRVFCRYLDTDGAEIGNPYESFTYPEYIVNCPKREGTQKIGLSVTPNGEFVPLPLVDRILKKPKYELSMCVATIYGDEPKWLMFIEMIEHYKLQGVQHFYLHIHKALEYDLKVINDYARTGEVEIHYLLERDKRTDNHWHMVNIADCLIWSRGESKWTIFADLDERILMTEYPGTILDYVKKVEGPRIGSLRFRQQWVLKTELMPKRFESKDKLIEWMPTHRWHNSSAVGPRGHTAKCIVDTSKVFIMFIHYVTEFFPGGDYVEVDVGPEKGIVRNEEIGQQTTDNLTTVKPTEEYKIDGVDRFHWYLKKTAEAKIATAPNISTLYAYEFEHEITVTLTSWNMIRLRVYCRYLDKNDSEIGTPYESFTYPEYIVNCPKRKGTQKIGLSVTPNGEFVPLPLVDRMLKKPKYELSMCVATIYGEEPKWLLFLEMVEHFKLQGVQHFYLHIHHASNYDLKVINDYVRTGEVEIHYLLERDKRTDNHWHMVNIADCLIWSRGESKWTIFADLDERILMTEYPGTILDYMREIRNESIGGVQFRQQWVLKTELMPEKYESGSQIDTWMPTHRFHNSTGIGPVGHTAKCIVDTSKVFIMWVHSVTEFFPGKGYHLHKLAPEEGLVRHYRDQTLGKWGQKWLNSTLKFGPLRMTDYPKKYLGKLTTNVKRRARYVYGNRLD
;
A
#
# COMPACT_ATOMS: atom_id res chain seq x y z
N MET A 1 -2.18 28.25 16.84
CA MET A 1 -2.21 29.61 16.27
C MET A 1 -3.23 29.64 15.15
N PRO A 2 -4.13 30.63 15.05
CA PRO A 2 -5.05 30.69 13.92
C PRO A 2 -4.23 31.02 12.67
N MET A 3 -4.22 30.11 11.69
CA MET A 3 -3.65 30.38 10.37
C MET A 3 -4.39 31.57 9.76
N ASN A 4 -3.61 32.54 9.32
CA ASN A 4 -4.07 33.74 8.65
C ASN A 4 -4.79 33.34 7.34
N LEU A 5 -6.13 33.49 7.29
CA LEU A 5 -6.98 33.08 6.16
C LEU A 5 -6.65 33.76 4.81
N ASN A 6 -5.76 34.76 4.80
CA ASN A 6 -5.38 35.53 3.61
C ASN A 6 -4.24 34.93 2.75
N THR A 7 -3.78 33.72 3.05
CA THR A 7 -2.76 33.02 2.24
C THR A 7 -3.26 31.68 1.71
N ARG A 8 -4.48 31.63 1.15
CA ARG A 8 -4.91 30.47 0.35
C ARG A 8 -4.18 30.53 -1.00
N LEU A 9 -3.24 29.61 -1.23
CA LEU A 9 -2.54 29.43 -2.51
C LEU A 9 -3.57 29.24 -3.63
N ARG A 10 -3.68 30.21 -4.54
CA ARG A 10 -4.49 30.11 -5.76
C ARG A 10 -3.54 29.76 -6.90
N TYR A 11 -3.47 28.49 -7.26
CA TYR A 11 -2.76 28.09 -8.46
C TYR A 11 -3.65 28.36 -9.66
N ARG A 12 -3.13 29.12 -10.63
CA ARG A 12 -3.78 29.33 -11.91
C ARG A 12 -3.75 28.03 -12.71
N VAL A 13 -4.89 27.65 -13.25
CA VAL A 13 -5.09 26.44 -14.06
C VAL A 13 -6.03 26.75 -15.22
N PHE A 14 -6.06 25.88 -16.23
CA PHE A 14 -6.92 26.04 -17.39
C PHE A 14 -7.81 24.82 -17.54
N CYS A 15 -9.13 25.04 -17.52
CA CYS A 15 -10.13 24.01 -17.78
C CYS A 15 -10.16 23.70 -19.29
N ARG A 16 -10.00 22.43 -19.62
CA ARG A 16 -10.00 21.88 -20.99
C ARG A 16 -11.26 21.04 -21.17
N TYR A 17 -12.07 21.38 -22.17
CA TYR A 17 -13.37 20.77 -22.41
C TYR A 17 -13.28 19.90 -23.64
N LEU A 18 -13.73 18.66 -23.53
CA LEU A 18 -13.64 17.69 -24.61
C LEU A 18 -15.00 17.06 -24.87
N ASP A 19 -15.31 16.82 -26.14
CA ASP A 19 -16.45 16.02 -26.55
C ASP A 19 -16.20 14.50 -26.38
N THR A 20 -17.12 13.68 -26.89
CA THR A 20 -17.06 12.22 -26.83
C THR A 20 -15.81 11.66 -27.51
N ASP A 21 -15.45 12.23 -28.66
CA ASP A 21 -14.33 11.80 -29.51
C ASP A 21 -12.98 12.33 -29.00
N GLY A 22 -12.99 13.23 -28.02
CA GLY A 22 -11.80 13.82 -27.44
C GLY A 22 -11.31 15.06 -28.19
N ALA A 23 -12.17 15.69 -28.99
CA ALA A 23 -11.87 16.99 -29.59
C ALA A 23 -12.18 18.13 -28.60
N GLU A 24 -11.33 19.16 -28.60
CA GLU A 24 -11.50 20.30 -27.70
C GLU A 24 -12.66 21.21 -28.11
N ILE A 25 -13.53 21.49 -27.14
CA ILE A 25 -14.69 22.37 -27.30
C ILE A 25 -14.30 23.79 -26.87
N GLY A 26 -13.98 24.61 -27.87
CA GLY A 26 -13.65 26.03 -27.67
C GLY A 26 -12.31 26.25 -26.94
N ASN A 27 -12.02 27.51 -26.60
CA ASN A 27 -10.74 27.87 -25.99
C ASN A 27 -10.64 27.44 -24.51
N PRO A 28 -9.45 27.08 -24.00
CA PRO A 28 -9.24 26.81 -22.57
C PRO A 28 -9.77 27.96 -21.69
N TYR A 29 -10.41 27.61 -20.56
CA TYR A 29 -10.92 28.62 -19.61
C TYR A 29 -9.97 28.76 -18.42
N GLU A 30 -9.46 29.97 -18.19
CA GLU A 30 -8.62 30.25 -17.02
C GLU A 30 -9.46 30.17 -15.72
N SER A 31 -9.00 29.35 -14.78
CA SER A 31 -9.59 29.17 -13.45
C SER A 31 -8.49 29.08 -12.39
N PHE A 32 -8.89 28.88 -11.14
CA PHE A 32 -8.00 28.82 -9.99
C PHE A 32 -8.38 27.65 -9.08
N THR A 33 -7.38 27.07 -8.42
CA THR A 33 -7.61 26.11 -7.32
C THR A 33 -8.19 26.88 -6.12
N TYR A 34 -9.50 26.81 -5.92
CA TYR A 34 -10.18 27.44 -4.79
C TYR A 34 -11.58 26.83 -4.53
N PRO A 35 -11.85 26.34 -3.30
CA PRO A 35 -10.91 26.18 -2.17
C PRO A 35 -9.79 25.18 -2.49
N GLU A 36 -8.78 25.07 -1.61
CA GLU A 36 -7.68 24.10 -1.73
C GLU A 36 -8.22 22.73 -2.19
N TYR A 37 -7.61 22.14 -3.23
CA TYR A 37 -8.01 20.90 -3.94
C TYR A 37 -9.19 20.97 -4.94
N ILE A 38 -9.93 22.09 -5.06
CA ILE A 38 -11.09 22.20 -5.96
C ILE A 38 -10.83 23.21 -7.09
N VAL A 39 -11.18 22.85 -8.32
CA VAL A 39 -11.19 23.78 -9.47
C VAL A 39 -12.61 23.87 -10.01
N ASN A 40 -13.16 25.09 -10.03
CA ASN A 40 -14.49 25.35 -10.56
C ASN A 40 -14.38 25.77 -12.04
N CYS A 41 -15.01 25.01 -12.92
CA CYS A 41 -15.01 25.24 -14.36
C CYS A 41 -16.43 25.52 -14.86
N PRO A 42 -16.67 26.54 -15.69
CA PRO A 42 -18.00 26.81 -16.25
C PRO A 42 -18.45 25.66 -17.16
N LYS A 43 -19.72 25.26 -17.03
CA LYS A 43 -20.31 24.22 -17.88
C LYS A 43 -20.31 24.66 -19.34
N ARG A 44 -19.90 23.77 -20.26
CA ARG A 44 -20.04 23.96 -21.71
C ARG A 44 -20.90 22.86 -22.31
N GLU A 45 -21.81 23.25 -23.18
CA GLU A 45 -22.66 22.31 -23.91
C GLU A 45 -21.80 21.36 -24.75
N GLY A 46 -22.20 20.09 -24.83
CA GLY A 46 -21.47 19.04 -25.55
C GLY A 46 -20.26 18.43 -24.82
N THR A 47 -19.82 18.99 -23.68
CA THR A 47 -18.67 18.43 -22.95
C THR A 47 -18.99 17.06 -22.35
N GLN A 48 -18.11 16.09 -22.59
CA GLN A 48 -18.17 14.73 -22.02
C GLN A 48 -16.96 14.42 -21.13
N LYS A 49 -15.82 15.06 -21.38
CA LYS A 49 -14.61 14.92 -20.55
C LYS A 49 -14.06 16.31 -20.23
N ILE A 50 -13.42 16.44 -19.07
CA ILE A 50 -12.76 17.66 -18.63
C ILE A 50 -11.33 17.36 -18.20
N GLY A 51 -10.41 18.27 -18.49
CA GLY A 51 -9.03 18.21 -18.05
C GLY A 51 -8.57 19.53 -17.46
N LEU A 52 -7.44 19.49 -16.74
CA LEU A 52 -6.78 20.66 -16.18
C LEU A 52 -5.35 20.75 -16.71
N SER A 53 -4.98 21.89 -17.28
CA SER A 53 -3.60 22.20 -17.69
C SER A 53 -3.05 23.42 -16.96
N VAL A 54 -1.73 23.51 -16.78
CA VAL A 54 -1.07 24.64 -16.11
C VAL A 54 -0.96 25.87 -17.04
N THR A 55 -0.95 25.64 -18.36
CA THR A 55 -0.98 26.67 -19.39
C THR A 55 -2.12 26.38 -20.37
N PRO A 56 -2.57 27.35 -21.19
CA PRO A 56 -3.67 27.12 -22.14
C PRO A 56 -3.41 25.94 -23.08
N ASN A 57 -2.15 25.76 -23.52
CA ASN A 57 -1.74 24.70 -24.45
C ASN A 57 -0.95 23.58 -23.76
N GLY A 58 -0.97 23.52 -22.42
CA GLY A 58 -0.21 22.53 -21.66
C GLY A 58 -0.81 21.14 -21.75
N GLU A 59 -0.01 20.13 -21.39
CA GLU A 59 -0.48 18.76 -21.22
C GLU A 59 -1.52 18.66 -20.09
N PHE A 60 -2.45 17.72 -20.24
CA PHE A 60 -3.48 17.42 -19.26
C PHE A 60 -3.96 15.98 -19.42
N VAL A 61 -4.57 15.45 -18.37
CA VAL A 61 -5.26 14.16 -18.39
C VAL A 61 -6.77 14.41 -18.44
N PRO A 62 -7.49 13.90 -19.45
CA PRO A 62 -8.94 14.05 -19.52
C PRO A 62 -9.63 13.09 -18.55
N LEU A 63 -10.58 13.61 -17.78
CA LEU A 63 -11.44 12.87 -16.87
C LEU A 63 -12.88 12.87 -17.39
N PRO A 64 -13.60 11.73 -17.37
CA PRO A 64 -15.01 11.72 -17.74
C PRO A 64 -15.82 12.58 -16.78
N LEU A 65 -16.85 13.23 -17.30
CA LEU A 65 -17.81 13.94 -16.45
C LEU A 65 -18.73 12.95 -15.74
N VAL A 66 -18.93 13.20 -14.45
CA VAL A 66 -19.95 12.52 -13.64
C VAL A 66 -21.16 13.45 -13.56
N ASP A 67 -22.28 13.04 -14.14
CA ASP A 67 -23.51 13.83 -14.09
C ASP A 67 -24.17 13.72 -12.71
N ARG A 68 -24.22 14.84 -11.99
CA ARG A 68 -24.88 14.98 -10.68
C ARG A 68 -26.00 16.03 -10.69
N ILE A 69 -26.59 16.29 -11.86
CA ILE A 69 -27.75 17.18 -12.01
C ILE A 69 -29.02 16.43 -11.60
N LEU A 70 -29.17 16.20 -10.29
CA LEU A 70 -30.32 15.52 -9.73
C LEU A 70 -31.43 16.52 -9.39
N LYS A 71 -32.66 16.28 -9.86
CA LYS A 71 -33.83 17.10 -9.51
C LYS A 71 -34.25 16.94 -8.04
N LYS A 72 -33.90 15.81 -7.43
CA LYS A 72 -34.11 15.49 -6.02
C LYS A 72 -32.95 14.61 -5.52
N PRO A 73 -32.50 14.76 -4.26
CA PRO A 73 -31.50 13.87 -3.68
C PRO A 73 -31.94 12.41 -3.76
N LYS A 74 -30.97 11.52 -3.99
CA LYS A 74 -31.16 10.06 -3.95
C LYS A 74 -31.25 9.57 -2.51
N TYR A 75 -30.52 10.21 -1.61
CA TYR A 75 -30.46 9.88 -0.19
C TYR A 75 -30.86 11.08 0.66
N GLU A 76 -31.61 10.83 1.73
CA GLU A 76 -31.94 11.83 2.75
C GLU A 76 -30.74 12.09 3.66
N LEU A 77 -30.01 11.03 4.02
CA LEU A 77 -28.82 11.10 4.85
C LEU A 77 -27.75 10.13 4.35
N SER A 78 -26.56 10.65 4.11
CA SER A 78 -25.36 9.88 3.82
C SER A 78 -24.25 10.17 4.81
N MET A 79 -23.14 9.44 4.71
CA MET A 79 -21.96 9.66 5.53
C MET A 79 -20.69 9.67 4.69
N CYS A 80 -19.90 10.74 4.83
CA CYS A 80 -18.51 10.81 4.43
C CYS A 80 -17.65 10.29 5.58
N VAL A 81 -17.02 9.15 5.37
CA VAL A 81 -16.09 8.55 6.33
C VAL A 81 -14.71 9.15 6.06
N ALA A 82 -13.99 9.54 7.13
CA ALA A 82 -12.61 9.97 7.01
C ALA A 82 -11.75 8.92 6.29
N THR A 83 -10.69 9.38 5.64
CA THR A 83 -9.80 8.52 4.84
C THR A 83 -9.35 7.28 5.62
N ILE A 84 -9.47 6.10 5.02
CA ILE A 84 -8.88 4.87 5.55
C ILE A 84 -7.39 4.87 5.22
N TYR A 85 -6.56 4.87 6.27
CA TYR A 85 -5.10 4.78 6.23
C TYR A 85 -4.57 3.97 7.43
N GLY A 86 -3.26 3.70 7.45
CA GLY A 86 -2.57 3.02 8.54
C GLY A 86 -2.79 1.49 8.59
N ASP A 87 -1.97 0.79 9.37
CA ASP A 87 -1.86 -0.69 9.33
C ASP A 87 -2.56 -1.40 10.50
N GLU A 88 -3.41 -0.70 11.24
CA GLU A 88 -4.22 -1.29 12.30
C GLU A 88 -5.49 -1.97 11.74
N PRO A 89 -5.92 -3.13 12.27
CA PRO A 89 -7.18 -3.78 11.89
C PRO A 89 -8.38 -2.87 12.12
N LYS A 90 -9.14 -2.61 11.05
CA LYS A 90 -10.32 -1.74 11.05
C LYS A 90 -11.62 -2.48 10.79
N TRP A 91 -11.57 -3.73 10.35
CA TRP A 91 -12.74 -4.49 9.86
C TRP A 91 -13.92 -4.46 10.84
N LEU A 92 -13.70 -4.70 12.14
CA LEU A 92 -14.79 -4.77 13.12
C LEU A 92 -15.34 -3.38 13.44
N MET A 93 -14.46 -2.39 13.58
CA MET A 93 -14.85 -1.00 13.81
C MET A 93 -15.63 -0.43 12.61
N PHE A 94 -15.24 -0.84 11.40
CA PHE A 94 -15.94 -0.51 10.17
C PHE A 94 -17.33 -1.15 10.11
N ILE A 95 -17.47 -2.46 10.41
CA ILE A 95 -18.79 -3.12 10.46
C ILE A 95 -19.69 -2.41 11.46
N GLU A 96 -19.19 -2.21 12.69
CA GLU A 96 -20.00 -1.60 13.73
C GLU A 96 -20.38 -0.16 13.37
N MET A 97 -19.49 0.61 12.74
CA MET A 97 -19.80 1.95 12.24
C MET A 97 -20.93 1.92 11.21
N ILE A 98 -20.78 1.09 10.17
CA ILE A 98 -21.78 0.99 9.09
C ILE A 98 -23.14 0.59 9.67
N GLU A 99 -23.19 -0.47 10.47
CA GLU A 99 -24.44 -0.95 11.04
C GLU A 99 -25.04 0.04 12.05
N HIS A 100 -24.22 0.71 12.87
CA HIS A 100 -24.68 1.78 13.76
C HIS A 100 -25.36 2.90 12.96
N TYR A 101 -24.69 3.44 11.94
CA TYR A 101 -25.22 4.57 11.19
C TYR A 101 -26.42 4.19 10.31
N LYS A 102 -26.50 2.94 9.82
CA LYS A 102 -27.72 2.42 9.19
C LYS A 102 -28.91 2.43 10.13
N LEU A 103 -28.72 2.01 11.40
CA LEU A 103 -29.76 2.13 12.43
C LEU A 103 -30.14 3.59 12.71
N GLN A 104 -29.23 4.54 12.48
CA GLN A 104 -29.48 5.98 12.60
C GLN A 104 -30.08 6.64 11.35
N GLY A 105 -30.40 5.85 10.31
CA GLY A 105 -31.04 6.32 9.09
C GLY A 105 -30.10 6.75 7.97
N VAL A 106 -28.79 6.44 8.07
CA VAL A 106 -27.85 6.64 6.95
C VAL A 106 -28.13 5.61 5.86
N GLN A 107 -28.24 6.08 4.62
CA GLN A 107 -28.63 5.26 3.46
C GLN A 107 -27.45 4.96 2.52
N HIS A 108 -26.37 5.74 2.59
CA HIS A 108 -25.21 5.61 1.71
C HIS A 108 -23.95 6.13 2.40
N PHE A 109 -22.83 5.49 2.10
CA PHE A 109 -21.53 5.82 2.68
C PHE A 109 -20.52 6.12 1.57
N TYR A 110 -19.77 7.20 1.70
CA TYR A 110 -18.64 7.52 0.86
C TYR A 110 -17.37 7.23 1.64
N LEU A 111 -16.51 6.37 1.09
CA LEU A 111 -15.29 5.91 1.72
C LEU A 111 -14.08 6.21 0.85
N HIS A 112 -13.17 7.03 1.36
CA HIS A 112 -11.90 7.30 0.69
C HIS A 112 -10.82 6.37 1.23
N ILE A 113 -10.15 5.63 0.35
CA ILE A 113 -9.10 4.70 0.73
C ILE A 113 -7.77 5.20 0.20
N HIS A 114 -6.86 5.52 1.12
CA HIS A 114 -5.45 5.74 0.81
C HIS A 114 -4.65 4.45 1.02
N LYS A 115 -4.83 3.79 2.18
CA LYS A 115 -4.21 2.50 2.51
C LYS A 115 -5.12 1.71 3.46
N ALA A 116 -5.38 0.44 3.17
CA ALA A 116 -6.19 -0.44 4.03
C ALA A 116 -5.58 -1.84 4.08
N LEU A 117 -5.75 -2.56 5.20
CA LEU A 117 -5.33 -3.96 5.29
C LEU A 117 -6.21 -4.83 4.39
N GLU A 118 -5.63 -5.91 3.85
CA GLU A 118 -6.35 -6.87 3.02
C GLU A 118 -7.60 -7.42 3.71
N TYR A 119 -7.52 -7.69 5.02
CA TYR A 119 -8.65 -8.20 5.79
C TYR A 119 -9.77 -7.17 5.94
N ASP A 120 -9.44 -5.89 6.10
CA ASP A 120 -10.42 -4.81 6.18
C ASP A 120 -11.13 -4.62 4.83
N LEU A 121 -10.35 -4.71 3.74
CA LEU A 121 -10.88 -4.64 2.37
C LEU A 121 -11.88 -5.75 2.06
N LYS A 122 -11.81 -6.93 2.70
CA LYS A 122 -12.82 -8.00 2.50
C LYS A 122 -14.22 -7.55 2.89
N VAL A 123 -14.32 -6.84 4.00
CA VAL A 123 -15.60 -6.35 4.51
C VAL A 123 -16.02 -5.08 3.77
N ILE A 124 -15.09 -4.15 3.57
CA ILE A 124 -15.36 -2.91 2.82
C ILE A 124 -15.91 -3.22 1.42
N ASN A 125 -15.28 -4.16 0.70
CA ASN A 125 -15.72 -4.55 -0.63
C ASN A 125 -17.09 -5.27 -0.62
N ASP A 126 -17.48 -5.92 0.47
CA ASP A 126 -18.81 -6.55 0.55
C ASP A 126 -19.92 -5.50 0.65
N TYR A 127 -19.74 -4.47 1.49
CA TYR A 127 -20.66 -3.33 1.55
C TYR A 127 -20.66 -2.49 0.27
N ALA A 128 -19.53 -2.43 -0.44
CA ALA A 128 -19.49 -1.79 -1.74
C ALA A 128 -20.25 -2.60 -2.81
N ARG A 129 -20.13 -3.93 -2.78
CA ARG A 129 -20.87 -4.83 -3.67
C ARG A 129 -22.38 -4.74 -3.49
N THR A 130 -22.88 -4.46 -2.28
CA THR A 130 -24.31 -4.25 -2.03
C THR A 130 -24.79 -2.85 -2.39
N GLY A 131 -23.88 -1.95 -2.78
CA GLY A 131 -24.17 -0.57 -3.14
C GLY A 131 -24.38 0.35 -1.93
N GLU A 132 -24.06 -0.11 -0.72
CA GLU A 132 -24.16 0.68 0.51
C GLU A 132 -22.96 1.63 0.67
N VAL A 133 -21.77 1.21 0.21
CA VAL A 133 -20.53 1.98 0.28
C VAL A 133 -20.01 2.28 -1.12
N GLU A 134 -19.75 3.56 -1.41
CA GLU A 134 -19.02 4.01 -2.59
C GLU A 134 -17.56 4.25 -2.22
N ILE A 135 -16.65 3.59 -2.95
CA ILE A 135 -15.21 3.63 -2.66
C ILE A 135 -14.50 4.58 -3.63
N HIS A 136 -13.77 5.55 -3.07
CA HIS A 136 -12.90 6.46 -3.81
C HIS A 136 -11.44 6.18 -3.44
N TYR A 137 -10.68 5.63 -4.37
CA TYR A 137 -9.25 5.40 -4.16
C TYR A 137 -8.46 6.70 -4.37
N LEU A 138 -7.73 7.11 -3.34
CA LEU A 138 -6.87 8.28 -3.39
C LEU A 138 -5.53 7.89 -4.04
N LEU A 139 -5.40 8.19 -5.33
CA LEU A 139 -4.19 7.91 -6.12
C LEU A 139 -3.10 8.95 -5.84
N GLU A 140 -1.89 8.51 -5.53
CA GLU A 140 -0.78 9.39 -5.16
C GLU A 140 0.09 9.77 -6.36
N ARG A 141 0.25 11.08 -6.58
CA ARG A 141 1.35 11.67 -7.37
C ARG A 141 2.21 12.64 -6.55
N ASP A 142 1.73 13.06 -5.37
CA ASP A 142 2.38 14.03 -4.48
C ASP A 142 2.51 13.43 -3.06
N LYS A 143 3.67 13.63 -2.40
CA LYS A 143 3.83 13.28 -0.98
C LYS A 143 2.89 14.12 -0.11
N ARG A 144 1.90 13.52 0.53
CA ARG A 144 0.99 14.17 1.49
C ARG A 144 1.05 13.50 2.86
N THR A 145 0.85 14.25 3.93
CA THR A 145 0.67 13.71 5.28
C THR A 145 -0.77 13.18 5.43
N ASP A 146 -1.02 12.35 6.44
CA ASP A 146 -2.38 11.81 6.71
C ASP A 146 -3.40 12.93 6.92
N ASN A 147 -3.01 14.02 7.59
CA ASN A 147 -3.85 15.21 7.75
C ASN A 147 -4.20 15.88 6.42
N HIS A 148 -3.26 15.94 5.48
CA HIS A 148 -3.56 16.47 4.14
C HIS A 148 -4.50 15.54 3.36
N TRP A 149 -4.38 14.22 3.52
CA TRP A 149 -5.32 13.28 2.92
C TRP A 149 -6.72 13.39 3.50
N HIS A 150 -6.84 13.65 4.80
CA HIS A 150 -8.13 13.94 5.42
C HIS A 150 -8.74 15.20 4.79
N MET A 151 -7.95 16.26 4.57
CA MET A 151 -8.42 17.48 3.91
C MET A 151 -8.88 17.23 2.46
N VAL A 152 -8.17 16.39 1.70
CA VAL A 152 -8.58 15.99 0.33
C VAL A 152 -9.90 15.22 0.36
N ASN A 153 -10.03 14.24 1.26
CA ASN A 153 -11.28 13.47 1.43
C ASN A 153 -12.45 14.38 1.80
N ILE A 154 -12.28 15.33 2.71
CA ILE A 154 -13.34 16.29 3.08
C ILE A 154 -13.77 17.11 1.85
N ALA A 155 -12.80 17.66 1.11
CA ALA A 155 -13.08 18.49 -0.06
C ALA A 155 -13.78 17.67 -1.16
N ASP A 156 -13.26 16.49 -1.48
CA ASP A 156 -13.79 15.62 -2.53
C ASP A 156 -15.16 15.05 -2.14
N CYS A 157 -15.31 14.52 -0.92
CA CYS A 157 -16.56 13.94 -0.46
C CYS A 157 -17.69 14.98 -0.34
N LEU A 158 -17.36 16.23 0.02
CA LEU A 158 -18.31 17.35 -0.04
C LEU A 158 -18.87 17.56 -1.45
N ILE A 159 -18.06 17.36 -2.50
CA ILE A 159 -18.49 17.47 -3.89
C ILE A 159 -19.26 16.22 -4.33
N TRP A 160 -18.79 15.03 -3.99
CA TRP A 160 -19.47 13.77 -4.33
C TRP A 160 -20.88 13.71 -3.74
N SER A 161 -21.02 13.99 -2.46
CA SER A 161 -22.32 13.96 -1.78
C SER A 161 -23.26 15.10 -2.20
N ARG A 162 -22.75 16.18 -2.82
CA ARG A 162 -23.55 17.33 -3.25
C ARG A 162 -24.59 16.93 -4.29
N GLY A 163 -25.85 17.21 -3.98
CA GLY A 163 -26.99 16.93 -4.85
C GLY A 163 -27.45 15.47 -4.83
N GLU A 164 -26.59 14.52 -4.46
CA GLU A 164 -26.98 13.12 -4.27
C GLU A 164 -27.59 12.87 -2.89
N SER A 165 -27.11 13.58 -1.87
CA SER A 165 -27.62 13.48 -0.51
C SER A 165 -28.20 14.81 -0.03
N LYS A 166 -29.31 14.76 0.73
CA LYS A 166 -29.89 15.96 1.33
C LYS A 166 -29.06 16.46 2.51
N TRP A 167 -28.62 15.54 3.36
CA TRP A 167 -27.70 15.78 4.46
C TRP A 167 -26.55 14.76 4.43
N THR A 168 -25.36 15.17 4.88
CA THR A 168 -24.19 14.30 4.92
C THR A 168 -23.44 14.46 6.23
N ILE A 169 -23.21 13.34 6.91
CA ILE A 169 -22.39 13.25 8.13
C ILE A 169 -20.91 13.26 7.72
N PHE A 170 -20.08 14.03 8.41
CA PHE A 170 -18.62 13.94 8.30
C PHE A 170 -18.07 13.46 9.64
N ALA A 171 -17.62 12.21 9.68
CA ALA A 171 -17.10 11.57 10.89
C ALA A 171 -15.98 10.57 10.58
N ASP A 172 -15.15 10.33 11.59
CA ASP A 172 -14.03 9.39 11.54
C ASP A 172 -14.54 7.97 11.83
N LEU A 173 -13.72 6.96 11.52
CA LEU A 173 -14.10 5.56 11.65
C LEU A 173 -14.41 5.14 13.10
N ASP A 174 -13.70 5.73 14.05
CA ASP A 174 -13.79 5.54 15.50
C ASP A 174 -14.85 6.41 16.18
N GLU A 175 -15.65 7.16 15.40
CA GLU A 175 -16.65 8.08 15.91
C GLU A 175 -18.08 7.57 15.72
N ARG A 176 -18.88 7.73 16.78
CA ARG A 176 -20.32 7.42 16.80
C ARG A 176 -21.11 8.62 17.26
N ILE A 177 -21.88 9.24 16.37
CA ILE A 177 -22.90 10.20 16.79
C ILE A 177 -24.03 9.42 17.45
N LEU A 178 -24.35 9.77 18.70
CA LEU A 178 -25.42 9.19 19.49
C LEU A 178 -26.44 10.27 19.83
N MET A 179 -27.72 9.97 19.59
CA MET A 179 -28.84 10.74 20.13
C MET A 179 -29.03 10.34 21.59
N THR A 180 -28.89 11.28 22.51
CA THR A 180 -28.88 11.01 23.96
C THR A 180 -30.28 11.03 24.55
N GLU A 181 -30.90 12.20 24.71
CA GLU A 181 -32.29 12.31 25.21
C GLU A 181 -33.33 12.44 24.09
N TYR A 182 -32.91 12.56 22.83
CA TYR A 182 -33.84 12.63 21.71
C TYR A 182 -34.37 11.23 21.35
N PRO A 183 -35.70 10.99 21.37
CA PRO A 183 -36.29 9.66 21.18
C PRO A 183 -36.47 9.33 19.68
N GLY A 184 -35.39 9.36 18.90
CA GLY A 184 -35.40 9.07 17.47
C GLY A 184 -34.00 8.90 16.89
N THR A 185 -33.93 8.60 15.60
CA THR A 185 -32.66 8.45 14.88
C THR A 185 -32.01 9.80 14.59
N ILE A 186 -30.74 9.79 14.14
CA ILE A 186 -30.08 10.99 13.61
C ILE A 186 -30.92 11.58 12.47
N LEU A 187 -31.43 10.76 11.55
CA LEU A 187 -32.27 11.22 10.45
C LEU A 187 -33.54 11.92 10.93
N ASP A 188 -34.23 11.37 11.94
CA ASP A 188 -35.43 11.99 12.51
C ASP A 188 -35.12 13.37 13.12
N TYR A 189 -33.98 13.46 13.82
CA TYR A 189 -33.54 14.72 14.40
C TYR A 189 -33.21 15.75 13.33
N VAL A 190 -32.43 15.36 12.31
CA VAL A 190 -32.08 16.22 11.18
C VAL A 190 -33.33 16.75 10.50
N LYS A 191 -34.31 15.89 10.21
CA LYS A 191 -35.61 16.30 9.64
C LYS A 191 -36.44 17.20 10.55
N LYS A 192 -36.32 17.04 11.88
CA LYS A 192 -37.01 17.90 12.83
C LYS A 192 -36.41 19.30 12.87
N VAL A 193 -35.09 19.41 12.75
CA VAL A 193 -34.38 20.69 12.88
C VAL A 193 -34.05 21.34 11.54
N GLU A 194 -34.29 20.66 10.42
CA GLU A 194 -33.97 21.23 9.11
C GLU A 194 -34.75 22.52 8.85
N GLY A 195 -34.11 23.41 8.11
CA GLY A 195 -34.71 24.69 7.75
C GLY A 195 -33.96 25.35 6.60
N PRO A 196 -34.58 26.36 5.95
CA PRO A 196 -33.98 27.01 4.78
C PRO A 196 -32.61 27.61 5.10
N ARG A 197 -32.44 28.16 6.31
CA ARG A 197 -31.17 28.75 6.78
C ARG A 197 -30.19 27.76 7.39
N ILE A 198 -30.59 26.55 7.79
CA ILE A 198 -29.67 25.66 8.52
C ILE A 198 -28.85 24.89 7.50
N GLY A 199 -27.52 25.08 7.54
CA GLY A 199 -26.56 24.45 6.64
C GLY A 199 -25.65 23.43 7.31
N SER A 200 -25.53 23.46 8.64
CA SER A 200 -24.69 22.54 9.41
C SER A 200 -25.25 22.34 10.82
N LEU A 201 -25.16 21.11 11.33
CA LEU A 201 -25.39 20.73 12.72
C LEU A 201 -24.07 20.25 13.31
N ARG A 202 -23.66 20.79 14.45
CA ARG A 202 -22.39 20.47 15.11
C ARG A 202 -22.62 19.70 16.41
N PHE A 203 -21.94 18.57 16.58
CA PHE A 203 -22.05 17.68 17.74
C PHE A 203 -20.76 17.72 18.56
N ARG A 204 -20.88 17.75 19.88
CA ARG A 204 -19.73 17.79 20.81
C ARG A 204 -19.17 16.40 21.06
N GLN A 205 -17.85 16.32 21.19
CA GLN A 205 -17.13 15.09 21.45
C GLN A 205 -17.22 14.64 22.91
N GLN A 206 -17.35 13.34 23.12
CA GLN A 206 -17.08 12.62 24.37
C GLN A 206 -16.14 11.47 24.01
N TRP A 207 -15.04 11.30 24.73
CA TRP A 207 -14.09 10.24 24.43
C TRP A 207 -14.39 9.00 25.24
N VAL A 208 -14.21 7.84 24.64
CA VAL A 208 -14.30 6.50 25.21
C VAL A 208 -12.88 5.95 25.20
N LEU A 209 -12.36 5.54 26.34
CA LEU A 209 -10.98 5.09 26.45
C LEU A 209 -10.86 3.63 26.01
N LYS A 210 -10.31 3.44 24.82
CA LYS A 210 -9.80 2.18 24.31
C LYS A 210 -8.50 1.82 25.03
N THR A 211 -8.24 0.55 25.28
CA THR A 211 -7.05 0.12 26.04
C THR A 211 -6.15 -0.85 25.26
N GLU A 212 -6.66 -1.37 24.14
CA GLU A 212 -6.08 -2.44 23.33
C GLU A 212 -6.52 -2.32 21.86
N LEU A 213 -5.78 -2.97 20.95
CA LEU A 213 -6.07 -2.94 19.52
C LEU A 213 -7.28 -3.82 19.16
N MET A 214 -7.92 -3.53 18.01
CA MET A 214 -9.00 -4.35 17.48
C MET A 214 -8.52 -5.78 17.16
N PRO A 215 -9.40 -6.79 17.24
CA PRO A 215 -9.04 -8.15 16.85
C PRO A 215 -8.60 -8.17 15.39
N LYS A 216 -7.56 -8.93 15.06
CA LYS A 216 -7.02 -8.98 13.69
C LYS A 216 -7.98 -9.63 12.69
N ARG A 217 -8.83 -10.55 13.16
CA ARG A 217 -9.76 -11.35 12.34
C ARG A 217 -10.99 -11.74 13.14
N PHE A 218 -12.02 -12.17 12.43
CA PHE A 218 -13.18 -12.83 13.03
C PHE A 218 -12.78 -14.23 13.53
N GLU A 219 -13.10 -14.53 14.78
CA GLU A 219 -12.84 -15.84 15.40
C GLU A 219 -14.12 -16.66 15.59
N SER A 220 -15.10 -16.07 16.28
CA SER A 220 -16.40 -16.67 16.56
C SER A 220 -17.42 -15.57 16.84
N LYS A 221 -18.72 -15.92 16.87
CA LYS A 221 -19.78 -14.96 17.22
C LYS A 221 -19.64 -14.44 18.66
N ASP A 222 -19.28 -15.31 19.59
CA ASP A 222 -19.11 -14.91 21.00
C ASP A 222 -17.94 -13.94 21.15
N LYS A 223 -16.82 -14.23 20.47
CA LYS A 223 -15.68 -13.32 20.43
C LYS A 223 -16.00 -12.01 19.71
N LEU A 224 -16.77 -12.06 18.61
CA LEU A 224 -17.23 -10.86 17.93
C LEU A 224 -17.97 -9.94 18.89
N ILE A 225 -18.94 -10.47 19.66
CA ILE A 225 -19.71 -9.70 20.64
C ILE A 225 -18.79 -9.13 21.73
N GLU A 226 -17.87 -9.93 22.25
CA GLU A 226 -16.88 -9.50 23.24
C GLU A 226 -15.96 -8.38 22.73
N TRP A 227 -15.70 -8.36 21.42
CA TRP A 227 -14.80 -7.42 20.78
C TRP A 227 -15.50 -6.23 20.12
N MET A 228 -16.83 -6.20 20.08
CA MET A 228 -17.57 -5.05 19.56
C MET A 228 -17.20 -3.82 20.39
N PRO A 229 -16.70 -2.75 19.76
CA PRO A 229 -16.23 -1.58 20.48
C PRO A 229 -17.22 -1.02 21.49
N THR A 230 -18.49 -0.91 21.10
CA THR A 230 -19.61 -0.44 21.94
C THR A 230 -19.92 -1.34 23.14
N HIS A 231 -19.53 -2.62 23.09
CA HIS A 231 -19.67 -3.59 24.19
C HIS A 231 -18.43 -3.71 25.05
N ARG A 232 -17.27 -3.25 24.56
CA ARG A 232 -15.98 -3.50 25.20
C ARG A 232 -15.51 -2.28 25.96
N TRP A 233 -15.63 -1.10 25.37
CA TRP A 233 -15.14 0.13 25.95
C TRP A 233 -16.28 1.03 26.39
N HIS A 234 -16.28 1.35 27.69
CA HIS A 234 -17.36 2.08 28.35
C HIS A 234 -16.83 3.27 29.16
N ASN A 235 -15.52 3.34 29.41
CA ASN A 235 -14.94 4.38 30.23
C ASN A 235 -14.91 5.68 29.43
N SER A 236 -15.80 6.60 29.73
CA SER A 236 -15.95 7.85 28.99
C SER A 236 -15.38 9.05 29.76
N SER A 237 -14.78 9.98 29.03
CA SER A 237 -14.41 11.29 29.55
C SER A 237 -15.64 12.21 29.69
N ALA A 238 -15.42 13.41 30.22
CA ALA A 238 -16.42 14.48 30.17
C ALA A 238 -16.63 14.96 28.73
N VAL A 239 -17.81 15.51 28.45
CA VAL A 239 -18.10 16.11 27.13
C VAL A 239 -17.17 17.30 26.89
N GLY A 240 -16.41 17.25 25.79
CA GLY A 240 -15.45 18.26 25.37
C GLY A 240 -16.07 19.64 25.16
N PRO A 241 -15.30 20.73 25.28
CA PRO A 241 -15.82 22.09 25.18
C PRO A 241 -16.38 22.41 23.78
N ARG A 242 -17.21 23.45 23.68
CA ARG A 242 -17.83 23.86 22.41
C ARG A 242 -16.77 24.12 21.34
N GLY A 243 -16.93 23.50 20.17
CA GLY A 243 -16.04 23.66 19.02
C GLY A 243 -14.71 22.90 19.09
N HIS A 244 -14.44 22.17 20.17
CA HIS A 244 -13.26 21.31 20.26
C HIS A 244 -13.56 19.94 19.64
N THR A 245 -12.83 19.60 18.57
CA THR A 245 -12.91 18.32 17.84
C THR A 245 -14.35 17.86 17.53
N ALA A 246 -15.21 18.81 17.18
CA ALA A 246 -16.61 18.52 16.88
C ALA A 246 -16.77 17.80 15.55
N LYS A 247 -17.94 17.19 15.33
CA LYS A 247 -18.33 16.60 14.04
C LYS A 247 -19.64 17.16 13.53
N CYS A 248 -19.78 17.15 12.22
CA CYS A 248 -20.80 17.93 11.53
C CYS A 248 -21.72 17.05 10.69
N ILE A 249 -23.00 17.41 10.66
CA ILE A 249 -23.95 16.93 9.66
C ILE A 249 -24.35 18.15 8.84
N VAL A 250 -24.09 18.12 7.54
CA VAL A 250 -24.18 19.30 6.68
C VAL A 250 -25.12 19.11 5.50
N ASP A 251 -25.79 20.20 5.11
CA ASP A 251 -26.49 20.29 3.82
C ASP A 251 -25.46 20.75 2.78
N THR A 252 -24.95 19.81 2.00
CA THR A 252 -23.82 19.99 1.09
C THR A 252 -24.14 20.93 -0.08
N SER A 253 -25.43 21.25 -0.31
CA SER A 253 -25.83 22.29 -1.28
C SER A 253 -25.66 23.70 -0.74
N LYS A 254 -25.48 23.88 0.58
CA LYS A 254 -25.29 25.17 1.25
C LYS A 254 -23.84 25.41 1.63
N VAL A 255 -23.06 24.35 1.85
CA VAL A 255 -21.66 24.43 2.25
C VAL A 255 -20.74 24.58 1.03
N PHE A 256 -19.90 25.62 1.06
CA PHE A 256 -18.89 25.87 0.04
C PHE A 256 -17.52 25.30 0.44
N ILE A 257 -17.10 25.54 1.69
CA ILE A 257 -15.80 25.08 2.21
C ILE A 257 -15.98 24.49 3.61
N MET A 258 -15.34 23.37 3.85
CA MET A 258 -15.34 22.70 5.13
C MET A 258 -13.91 22.38 5.59
N PHE A 259 -13.72 22.38 6.90
CA PHE A 259 -12.53 21.89 7.59
C PHE A 259 -12.91 20.66 8.42
N ILE A 260 -11.93 19.93 8.95
CA ILE A 260 -12.12 18.62 9.63
C ILE A 260 -13.25 18.62 10.65
N HIS A 261 -13.42 19.69 11.42
CA HIS A 261 -14.35 19.76 12.54
C HIS A 261 -15.49 20.77 12.38
N TYR A 262 -15.52 21.52 11.27
CA TYR A 262 -16.50 22.60 11.09
C TYR A 262 -16.60 23.12 9.66
N VAL A 263 -17.77 23.66 9.33
CA VAL A 263 -17.95 24.45 8.10
C VAL A 263 -17.17 25.76 8.20
N THR A 264 -16.31 26.00 7.21
CA THR A 264 -15.53 27.24 7.12
C THR A 264 -16.28 28.33 6.36
N GLU A 265 -16.98 27.96 5.29
CA GLU A 265 -17.67 28.92 4.42
C GLU A 265 -18.93 28.29 3.81
N PHE A 266 -20.05 29.01 3.86
CA PHE A 266 -21.27 28.67 3.11
C PHE A 266 -21.28 29.38 1.76
N PHE A 267 -22.09 28.90 0.81
CA PHE A 267 -22.24 29.57 -0.48
C PHE A 267 -22.75 31.01 -0.30
N PRO A 268 -22.19 31.98 -1.04
CA PRO A 268 -22.61 33.37 -0.95
C PRO A 268 -24.06 33.55 -1.42
N GLY A 269 -24.77 34.50 -0.81
CA GLY A 269 -26.15 34.83 -1.17
C GLY A 269 -27.23 34.09 -0.36
N GLY A 270 -26.86 33.22 0.57
CA GLY A 270 -27.79 32.65 1.55
C GLY A 270 -27.41 33.01 2.99
N ASP A 271 -28.41 33.32 3.82
CA ASP A 271 -28.26 33.57 5.25
C ASP A 271 -28.12 32.24 6.03
N TYR A 272 -27.15 31.42 5.63
CA TYR A 272 -26.96 30.08 6.18
C TYR A 272 -26.25 30.11 7.53
N VAL A 273 -26.67 29.23 8.44
CA VAL A 273 -26.18 29.14 9.81
C VAL A 273 -25.79 27.70 10.17
N GLU A 274 -24.84 27.61 11.09
CA GLU A 274 -24.53 26.38 11.80
C GLU A 274 -25.19 26.38 13.18
N VAL A 275 -25.71 25.22 13.58
CA VAL A 275 -26.41 25.02 14.85
C VAL A 275 -25.64 24.03 15.70
N ASP A 276 -25.21 24.46 16.89
CA ASP A 276 -24.67 23.54 17.89
C ASP A 276 -25.79 22.72 18.52
N VAL A 277 -25.66 21.39 18.43
CA VAL A 277 -26.54 20.44 19.10
C VAL A 277 -26.08 20.32 20.55
N GLY A 278 -27.00 20.60 21.49
CA GLY A 278 -26.71 20.44 22.91
C GLY A 278 -26.41 18.98 23.26
N PRO A 279 -25.47 18.71 24.19
CA PRO A 279 -25.08 17.34 24.55
C PRO A 279 -26.23 16.51 25.15
N GLU A 280 -27.26 17.17 25.68
CA GLU A 280 -28.51 16.54 26.11
C GLU A 280 -29.31 15.96 24.93
N LYS A 281 -29.10 16.45 23.70
CA LYS A 281 -29.76 15.94 22.50
C LYS A 281 -28.89 14.94 21.75
N GLY A 282 -27.60 15.22 21.61
CA GLY A 282 -26.67 14.28 21.01
C GLY A 282 -25.20 14.66 21.18
N ILE A 283 -24.35 13.64 21.15
CA ILE A 283 -22.90 13.73 21.31
C ILE A 283 -22.21 12.80 20.32
N VAL A 284 -20.95 13.09 20.00
CA VAL A 284 -20.05 12.13 19.34
C VAL A 284 -19.37 11.32 20.44
N ARG A 285 -19.34 9.99 20.34
CA ARG A 285 -18.45 9.12 21.12
C ARG A 285 -17.26 8.72 20.25
N ASN A 286 -16.04 8.97 20.71
CA ASN A 286 -14.79 8.66 20.00
C ASN A 286 -13.97 7.71 20.85
N GLU A 287 -13.52 6.59 20.28
CA GLU A 287 -12.74 5.58 20.98
C GLU A 287 -11.22 5.83 20.89
N GLU A 288 -10.63 6.56 21.84
CA GLU A 288 -9.20 6.89 21.89
C GLU A 288 -8.44 6.08 22.94
N ILE A 289 -7.14 5.83 22.77
CA ILE A 289 -6.36 5.07 23.78
C ILE A 289 -6.05 5.93 25.00
N GLY A 290 -6.50 5.50 26.19
CA GLY A 290 -6.26 6.21 27.45
C GLY A 290 -4.84 6.09 27.98
N GLN A 291 -4.18 7.24 28.22
CA GLN A 291 -2.90 7.37 28.89
C GLN A 291 -3.00 7.08 30.40
N GLN A 292 -2.17 6.18 30.89
CA GLN A 292 -1.69 6.21 32.27
C GLN A 292 -0.17 6.25 32.26
N THR A 293 0.37 7.34 32.78
CA THR A 293 1.79 7.57 32.98
C THR A 293 2.30 6.67 34.09
N THR A 294 3.20 5.75 33.75
CA THR A 294 4.21 5.27 34.70
C THR A 294 5.52 5.03 33.95
N ASP A 295 6.48 5.92 34.20
CA ASP A 295 7.89 5.70 33.93
C ASP A 295 8.38 4.42 34.60
N ASN A 296 9.13 3.61 33.84
CA ASN A 296 10.36 3.00 34.32
C ASN A 296 11.12 2.37 33.14
N LEU A 297 12.23 3.01 32.77
CA LEU A 297 13.22 2.48 31.84
C LEU A 297 13.87 1.22 32.43
N THR A 298 13.77 0.11 31.72
CA THR A 298 14.76 -0.98 31.81
C THR A 298 15.31 -1.24 30.41
N THR A 299 16.53 -0.77 30.16
CA THR A 299 17.36 -1.22 29.04
C THR A 299 17.80 -2.66 29.30
N VAL A 300 17.51 -3.55 28.34
CA VAL A 300 17.87 -4.97 28.41
C VAL A 300 19.39 -5.12 28.31
N LYS A 301 20.01 -5.88 29.22
CA LYS A 301 21.45 -6.19 29.16
C LYS A 301 21.72 -7.16 27.99
N PRO A 302 22.80 -6.99 27.19
CA PRO A 302 23.13 -7.89 26.09
C PRO A 302 23.41 -9.32 26.57
N THR A 303 22.73 -10.31 25.99
CA THR A 303 23.06 -11.74 26.12
C THR A 303 24.14 -12.13 25.11
N GLU A 304 24.77 -13.30 25.24
CA GLU A 304 25.71 -13.84 24.23
C GLU A 304 25.08 -13.88 22.81
N GLU A 305 23.78 -14.16 22.73
CA GLU A 305 22.98 -14.21 21.49
C GLU A 305 22.78 -12.84 20.83
N TYR A 306 22.94 -11.74 21.56
CA TYR A 306 22.84 -10.38 21.03
C TYR A 306 24.08 -9.96 20.21
N LYS A 307 25.20 -10.67 20.34
CA LYS A 307 26.47 -10.36 19.68
C LYS A 307 26.56 -11.01 18.30
N ILE A 308 27.27 -10.36 17.37
CA ILE A 308 27.70 -10.94 16.09
C ILE A 308 29.24 -11.06 16.13
N ASP A 309 29.76 -12.26 15.95
CA ASP A 309 31.20 -12.59 16.09
C ASP A 309 31.81 -12.11 17.42
N GLY A 310 31.07 -12.25 18.52
CA GLY A 310 31.52 -11.82 19.85
C GLY A 310 31.55 -10.30 20.06
N VAL A 311 31.09 -9.52 19.08
CA VAL A 311 30.99 -8.06 19.12
C VAL A 311 29.53 -7.64 19.25
N ASP A 312 29.25 -6.54 19.96
CA ASP A 312 27.92 -5.92 19.95
C ASP A 312 27.40 -5.74 18.51
N ARG A 313 26.16 -6.15 18.24
CA ARG A 313 25.57 -6.16 16.89
C ARG A 313 25.65 -4.80 16.17
N PHE A 314 25.34 -3.71 16.87
CA PHE A 314 25.37 -2.37 16.30
C PHE A 314 26.80 -1.90 16.06
N HIS A 315 27.72 -2.29 16.94
CA HIS A 315 29.15 -2.08 16.72
C HIS A 315 29.71 -2.93 15.57
N TRP A 316 29.19 -4.14 15.35
CA TRP A 316 29.55 -4.97 14.20
C TRP A 316 29.10 -4.33 12.88
N TYR A 317 27.86 -3.83 12.82
CA TYR A 317 27.39 -3.04 11.66
C TYR A 317 28.30 -1.84 11.41
N LEU A 318 28.74 -1.16 12.46
CA LEU A 318 29.61 0.01 12.34
C LEU A 318 31.01 -0.38 11.82
N LYS A 319 31.61 -1.46 12.34
CA LYS A 319 32.93 -1.96 11.90
C LYS A 319 32.96 -2.33 10.42
N LYS A 320 31.84 -2.84 9.88
CA LYS A 320 31.71 -3.13 8.43
C LYS A 320 31.81 -1.87 7.55
N THR A 321 31.72 -0.69 8.15
CA THR A 321 31.68 0.57 7.43
C THR A 321 32.97 1.38 7.45
N ALA A 322 34.18 0.80 7.66
CA ALA A 322 35.51 1.46 7.57
C ALA A 322 35.64 2.86 8.22
N GLU A 323 36.52 3.01 9.22
CA GLU A 323 36.73 4.14 10.17
C GLU A 323 36.77 5.60 9.64
N ALA A 324 35.77 6.05 8.90
CA ALA A 324 35.59 7.44 8.47
C ALA A 324 34.43 8.08 9.26
N LYS A 325 34.49 9.42 9.41
CA LYS A 325 33.44 10.19 10.09
C LYS A 325 32.07 9.97 9.41
N ILE A 326 31.06 9.63 10.20
CA ILE A 326 29.66 9.50 9.75
C ILE A 326 29.09 10.91 9.51
N ALA A 327 28.60 11.17 8.30
CA ALA A 327 27.86 12.39 7.99
C ALA A 327 26.38 12.25 8.37
N THR A 328 25.68 13.35 8.62
CA THR A 328 24.24 13.32 8.89
C THR A 328 23.46 13.18 7.58
N ALA A 329 22.40 12.36 7.57
CA ALA A 329 21.52 12.24 6.41
C ALA A 329 20.87 13.59 6.07
N PRO A 330 20.80 14.02 4.80
CA PRO A 330 20.16 15.29 4.45
C PRO A 330 18.63 15.22 4.58
N ASN A 331 18.06 14.03 4.34
CA ASN A 331 16.66 13.70 4.52
C ASN A 331 16.52 12.18 4.75
N ILE A 332 15.34 11.73 5.14
CA ILE A 332 15.06 10.30 5.28
C ILE A 332 13.61 10.00 4.89
N SER A 333 13.40 8.93 4.13
CA SER A 333 12.08 8.38 3.79
C SER A 333 12.09 6.90 4.09
N THR A 334 11.19 6.52 4.98
CA THR A 334 11.01 5.15 5.46
C THR A 334 9.97 4.41 4.61
N LEU A 335 10.03 3.07 4.64
CA LEU A 335 9.13 2.17 3.93
C LEU A 335 8.37 1.28 4.92
N TYR A 336 9.04 0.34 5.59
CA TYR A 336 8.46 -0.54 6.63
C TYR A 336 9.39 -0.70 7.84
N ALA A 337 8.83 -1.17 8.95
CA ALA A 337 9.58 -1.49 10.16
C ALA A 337 9.29 -2.94 10.61
N TYR A 338 10.33 -3.71 10.87
CA TYR A 338 10.25 -5.13 11.20
C TYR A 338 10.90 -5.39 12.55
N GLU A 339 10.19 -6.09 13.44
CA GLU A 339 10.70 -6.44 14.76
C GLU A 339 11.28 -7.86 14.75
N PHE A 340 12.58 -7.97 14.97
CA PHE A 340 13.30 -9.23 15.14
C PHE A 340 13.65 -9.46 16.62
N GLU A 341 14.29 -10.59 16.91
CA GLU A 341 14.62 -11.00 18.27
C GLU A 341 15.48 -9.99 19.02
N HIS A 342 16.46 -9.41 18.33
CA HIS A 342 17.47 -8.56 18.94
C HIS A 342 17.43 -7.10 18.46
N GLU A 343 16.64 -6.79 17.43
CA GLU A 343 16.60 -5.45 16.84
C GLU A 343 15.26 -5.15 16.16
N ILE A 344 15.04 -3.88 15.84
CA ILE A 344 14.02 -3.40 14.93
C ILE A 344 14.75 -2.91 13.67
N THR A 345 14.38 -3.45 12.51
CA THR A 345 14.95 -3.06 11.22
C THR A 345 13.94 -2.19 10.48
N VAL A 346 14.34 -0.98 10.12
CA VAL A 346 13.55 -0.04 9.31
C VAL A 346 14.11 -0.02 7.88
N THR A 347 13.27 -0.32 6.90
CA THR A 347 13.61 -0.24 5.47
C THR A 347 13.28 1.15 4.93
N LEU A 348 14.03 1.59 3.92
CA LEU A 348 14.00 2.95 3.42
C LEU A 348 13.73 2.99 1.92
N THR A 349 13.19 4.10 1.46
CA THR A 349 13.17 4.43 0.03
C THR A 349 14.32 5.37 -0.35
N SER A 350 14.95 6.05 0.61
CA SER A 350 16.05 6.99 0.36
C SER A 350 17.31 6.29 -0.16
N TRP A 351 17.90 6.81 -1.23
CA TRP A 351 19.07 6.25 -1.94
C TRP A 351 20.36 7.04 -1.68
N ASN A 352 21.52 6.44 -1.95
CA ASN A 352 22.84 7.00 -1.61
C ASN A 352 22.97 7.32 -0.12
N MET A 353 22.22 6.58 0.70
CA MET A 353 22.14 6.86 2.12
C MET A 353 23.18 6.08 2.90
N ILE A 354 24.04 5.24 2.30
CA ILE A 354 25.01 4.42 3.04
C ILE A 354 25.84 5.27 4.02
N ARG A 355 25.89 4.86 5.29
CA ARG A 355 26.68 5.47 6.38
C ARG A 355 26.28 6.91 6.71
N LEU A 356 24.99 7.18 6.70
CA LEU A 356 24.46 8.45 7.15
C LEU A 356 23.76 8.29 8.49
N ARG A 357 24.06 9.22 9.40
CA ARG A 357 23.47 9.27 10.73
C ARG A 357 21.99 9.62 10.62
N VAL A 358 21.20 8.86 11.39
CA VAL A 358 19.77 9.08 11.63
C VAL A 358 19.46 8.75 13.09
N TYR A 359 18.26 9.07 13.55
CA TYR A 359 17.83 8.80 14.92
C TYR A 359 16.57 7.96 14.94
N CYS A 360 16.62 6.82 15.63
CA CYS A 360 15.46 5.98 15.88
C CYS A 360 14.57 6.61 16.95
N ARG A 361 13.29 6.79 16.61
CA ARG A 361 12.24 7.39 17.45
C ARG A 361 11.23 6.31 17.79
N TYR A 362 11.07 6.02 19.07
CA TYR A 362 10.27 4.89 19.55
C TYR A 362 8.98 5.42 20.12
N LEU A 363 7.85 4.92 19.64
CA LEU A 363 6.53 5.30 20.13
C LEU A 363 5.87 4.11 20.81
N ASP A 364 5.23 4.37 21.95
CA ASP A 364 4.35 3.39 22.58
C ASP A 364 3.00 3.30 21.85
N LYS A 365 2.05 2.59 22.45
CA LYS A 365 0.69 2.43 21.90
C LYS A 365 -0.12 3.73 21.84
N ASN A 366 0.30 4.77 22.56
CA ASN A 366 -0.38 6.07 22.66
C ASN A 366 0.36 7.14 21.81
N ASP A 367 1.22 6.72 20.89
CA ASP A 367 2.10 7.60 20.12
C ASP A 367 2.97 8.53 20.99
N SER A 368 3.29 8.11 22.22
CA SER A 368 4.17 8.82 23.14
C SER A 368 5.61 8.32 22.99
N GLU A 369 6.59 9.24 22.95
CA GLU A 369 7.99 8.87 22.78
C GLU A 369 8.55 8.12 24.00
N ILE A 370 9.09 6.92 23.74
CA ILE A 370 9.74 6.09 24.74
C ILE A 370 11.22 6.44 24.80
N GLY A 371 11.64 7.14 25.85
CA GLY A 371 13.02 7.49 26.11
C GLY A 371 13.62 8.45 25.06
N THR A 372 14.94 8.65 25.10
CA THR A 372 15.61 9.59 24.19
C THR A 372 15.84 8.98 22.81
N PRO A 373 15.83 9.76 21.71
CA PRO A 373 16.19 9.27 20.37
C PRO A 373 17.51 8.49 20.37
N TYR A 374 17.56 7.36 19.66
CA TYR A 374 18.79 6.55 19.56
C TYR A 374 19.53 6.88 18.26
N GLU A 375 20.79 7.31 18.35
CA GLU A 375 21.65 7.51 17.18
C GLU A 375 21.92 6.18 16.49
N SER A 376 21.52 6.07 15.23
CA SER A 376 21.82 4.95 14.35
C SER A 376 22.35 5.46 13.02
N PHE A 377 22.58 4.54 12.10
CA PHE A 377 23.03 4.83 10.75
C PHE A 377 22.46 3.83 9.77
N THR A 378 22.44 4.26 8.53
CA THR A 378 21.97 3.54 7.35
C THR A 378 23.03 2.55 6.87
N TYR A 379 22.85 1.28 7.23
CA TYR A 379 23.67 0.18 6.72
C TYR A 379 22.98 -1.17 6.97
N PRO A 380 22.86 -2.05 5.96
CA PRO A 380 23.21 -1.88 4.53
C PRO A 380 22.43 -0.77 3.82
N GLU A 381 22.67 -0.54 2.52
CA GLU A 381 21.87 0.44 1.78
C GLU A 381 20.37 0.14 1.91
N TYR A 382 19.57 1.20 2.09
CA TYR A 382 18.13 1.14 2.37
C TYR A 382 17.70 0.54 3.71
N ILE A 383 18.62 0.30 4.65
CA ILE A 383 18.32 -0.33 5.93
C ILE A 383 18.88 0.49 7.10
N VAL A 384 18.09 0.64 8.17
CA VAL A 384 18.53 1.16 9.46
C VAL A 384 18.13 0.18 10.54
N ASN A 385 19.08 -0.21 11.38
CA ASN A 385 18.80 -1.07 12.53
C ASN A 385 18.72 -0.23 13.80
N CYS A 386 17.75 -0.55 14.65
CA CYS A 386 17.47 0.14 15.90
C CYS A 386 17.39 -0.88 17.04
N PRO A 387 17.96 -0.62 18.23
CA PRO A 387 17.80 -1.51 19.38
C PRO A 387 16.34 -1.55 19.83
N LYS A 388 15.90 -2.72 20.32
CA LYS A 388 14.54 -2.86 20.85
C LYS A 388 14.37 -2.03 22.11
N ARG A 389 13.17 -1.45 22.29
CA ARG A 389 12.73 -0.87 23.56
C ARG A 389 11.42 -1.52 23.98
N LYS A 390 11.33 -1.87 25.27
CA LYS A 390 10.12 -2.45 25.84
C LYS A 390 8.98 -1.44 25.68
N GLY A 391 7.85 -1.88 25.15
CA GLY A 391 6.67 -1.05 24.95
C GLY A 391 6.55 -0.39 23.57
N THR A 392 7.59 -0.43 22.72
CA THR A 392 7.52 0.14 21.37
C THR A 392 6.43 -0.54 20.54
N GLN A 393 5.52 0.26 19.98
CA GLN A 393 4.49 -0.18 19.01
C GLN A 393 4.73 0.38 17.61
N LYS A 394 5.27 1.61 17.53
CA LYS A 394 5.68 2.23 16.27
C LYS A 394 7.11 2.74 16.38
N ILE A 395 7.80 2.84 15.25
CA ILE A 395 9.14 3.41 15.17
C ILE A 395 9.22 4.36 13.98
N GLY A 396 9.93 5.46 14.13
CA GLY A 396 10.25 6.35 13.04
C GLY A 396 11.74 6.70 13.00
N LEU A 397 12.15 7.33 11.91
CA LEU A 397 13.52 7.84 11.75
C LEU A 397 13.48 9.35 11.53
N SER A 398 14.29 10.08 12.30
CA SER A 398 14.51 11.51 12.10
C SER A 398 15.98 11.80 11.75
N VAL A 399 16.21 12.91 11.03
CA VAL A 399 17.56 13.36 10.66
C VAL A 399 18.32 13.95 11.86
N THR A 400 17.61 14.62 12.75
CA THR A 400 18.13 15.15 14.02
C THR A 400 17.39 14.50 15.19
N PRO A 401 17.92 14.57 16.43
CA PRO A 401 17.25 13.94 17.58
C PRO A 401 15.80 14.40 17.74
N ASN A 402 15.54 15.70 17.53
CA ASN A 402 14.21 16.31 17.67
C ASN A 402 13.55 16.62 16.32
N GLY A 403 14.05 16.02 15.23
CA GLY A 403 13.54 16.27 13.88
C GLY A 403 12.19 15.61 13.64
N GLU A 404 11.53 16.01 12.56
CA GLU A 404 10.31 15.35 12.09
C GLU A 404 10.61 13.89 11.66
N PHE A 405 9.61 13.04 11.83
CA PHE A 405 9.64 11.64 11.41
C PHE A 405 8.23 11.13 11.10
N VAL A 406 8.15 10.07 10.30
CA VAL A 406 6.90 9.33 10.06
C VAL A 406 6.93 8.06 10.91
N PRO A 407 5.96 7.86 11.82
CA PRO A 407 5.89 6.64 12.61
C PRO A 407 5.39 5.46 11.76
N LEU A 408 6.09 4.34 11.86
CA LEU A 408 5.74 3.08 11.19
C LEU A 408 5.38 2.02 12.23
N PRO A 409 4.26 1.30 12.05
CA PRO A 409 3.94 0.16 12.90
C PRO A 409 4.95 -0.96 12.72
N LEU A 410 5.19 -1.72 13.80
CA LEU A 410 6.11 -2.85 13.77
C LEU A 410 5.45 -4.10 13.16
N VAL A 411 6.11 -4.66 12.15
CA VAL A 411 5.78 -5.97 11.59
C VAL A 411 6.53 -7.05 12.37
N ASP A 412 5.80 -7.92 13.05
CA ASP A 412 6.38 -9.00 13.86
C ASP A 412 7.12 -10.03 12.97
N ARG A 413 8.42 -10.20 13.26
CA ARG A 413 9.31 -11.21 12.68
C ARG A 413 9.99 -12.08 13.75
N MET A 414 9.41 -12.16 14.94
CA MET A 414 9.79 -13.07 16.05
C MET A 414 9.34 -14.53 15.82
N LEU A 415 9.09 -14.92 14.57
CA LEU A 415 8.47 -16.21 14.24
C LEU A 415 9.41 -17.36 14.55
N LYS A 416 9.04 -18.19 15.53
CA LYS A 416 9.79 -19.42 15.88
C LYS A 416 9.76 -20.48 14.78
N LYS A 417 8.78 -20.40 13.87
CA LYS A 417 8.61 -21.28 12.71
C LYS A 417 8.16 -20.46 11.51
N PRO A 418 8.77 -20.64 10.33
CA PRO A 418 8.30 -20.01 9.10
C PRO A 418 6.84 -20.39 8.79
N LYS A 419 6.06 -19.43 8.29
CA LYS A 419 4.70 -19.67 7.76
C LYS A 419 4.75 -20.39 6.42
N TYR A 420 5.75 -20.08 5.61
CA TYR A 420 5.94 -20.64 4.27
C TYR A 420 7.27 -21.38 4.20
N GLU A 421 7.29 -22.54 3.56
CA GLU A 421 8.53 -23.25 3.25
C GLU A 421 9.24 -22.63 2.05
N LEU A 422 8.47 -22.18 1.05
CA LEU A 422 8.97 -21.51 -0.14
C LEU A 422 8.08 -20.34 -0.54
N SER A 423 8.67 -19.16 -0.63
CA SER A 423 8.04 -17.93 -1.11
C SER A 423 8.83 -17.31 -2.25
N MET A 424 8.30 -16.25 -2.86
CA MET A 424 8.99 -15.52 -3.92
C MET A 424 8.90 -14.02 -3.72
N CYS A 425 10.06 -13.35 -3.74
CA CYS A 425 10.22 -11.93 -3.97
C CYS A 425 10.23 -11.67 -5.48
N VAL A 426 9.19 -11.00 -5.97
CA VAL A 426 9.07 -10.60 -7.37
C VAL A 426 9.70 -9.21 -7.52
N ALA A 427 10.51 -9.02 -8.56
CA ALA A 427 11.02 -7.70 -8.91
C ALA A 427 9.89 -6.68 -9.09
N THR A 428 10.18 -5.41 -8.78
CA THR A 428 9.21 -4.31 -8.81
C THR A 428 8.42 -4.24 -10.12
N ILE A 429 7.10 -4.07 -10.02
CA ILE A 429 6.22 -3.80 -11.15
C ILE A 429 6.25 -2.31 -11.48
N TYR A 430 6.67 -1.98 -12.71
CA TYR A 430 6.73 -0.61 -13.25
C TYR A 430 6.61 -0.58 -14.79
N GLY A 431 6.51 0.61 -15.36
CA GLY A 431 6.46 0.83 -16.81
C GLY A 431 5.11 0.51 -17.45
N GLU A 432 4.98 0.82 -18.74
CA GLU A 432 3.69 0.82 -19.47
C GLU A 432 3.39 -0.49 -20.23
N GLU A 433 4.34 -1.42 -20.33
CA GLU A 433 4.11 -2.73 -20.94
C GLU A 433 2.94 -3.46 -20.26
N PRO A 434 2.01 -4.07 -21.02
CA PRO A 434 0.99 -4.96 -20.47
C PRO A 434 1.60 -6.17 -19.75
N LYS A 435 1.26 -6.36 -18.48
CA LYS A 435 1.87 -7.40 -17.62
C LYS A 435 0.92 -8.51 -17.23
N TRP A 436 -0.39 -8.33 -17.39
CA TRP A 436 -1.41 -9.25 -16.91
C TRP A 436 -1.13 -10.74 -17.24
N LEU A 437 -0.74 -11.03 -18.49
CA LEU A 437 -0.49 -12.41 -18.93
C LEU A 437 0.86 -12.95 -18.42
N LEU A 438 1.91 -12.12 -18.40
CA LEU A 438 3.21 -12.48 -17.84
C LEU A 438 3.11 -12.77 -16.35
N PHE A 439 2.36 -11.94 -15.62
CA PHE A 439 2.10 -12.09 -14.18
C PHE A 439 1.30 -13.35 -13.88
N LEU A 440 0.21 -13.59 -14.61
CA LEU A 440 -0.58 -14.82 -14.50
C LEU A 440 0.26 -16.07 -14.68
N GLU A 441 1.03 -16.12 -15.77
CA GLU A 441 1.87 -17.27 -16.09
C GLU A 441 2.97 -17.46 -15.04
N MET A 442 3.58 -16.37 -14.56
CA MET A 442 4.62 -16.41 -13.53
C MET A 442 4.08 -16.99 -12.23
N VAL A 443 2.97 -16.45 -11.70
CA VAL A 443 2.38 -16.92 -10.44
C VAL A 443 1.97 -18.38 -10.54
N GLU A 444 1.25 -18.78 -11.60
CA GLU A 444 0.81 -20.17 -11.77
C GLU A 444 1.98 -21.13 -12.04
N HIS A 445 3.05 -20.69 -12.70
CA HIS A 445 4.28 -21.48 -12.84
C HIS A 445 4.92 -21.76 -11.48
N PHE A 446 5.15 -20.73 -10.66
CA PHE A 446 5.84 -20.88 -9.39
C PHE A 446 5.00 -21.64 -8.36
N LYS A 447 3.66 -21.52 -8.42
CA LYS A 447 2.76 -22.40 -7.65
C LYS A 447 2.93 -23.87 -8.01
N LEU A 448 3.07 -24.20 -9.29
CA LEU A 448 3.38 -25.57 -9.71
C LEU A 448 4.77 -26.04 -9.23
N GLN A 449 5.68 -25.11 -8.90
CA GLN A 449 6.99 -25.42 -8.32
C GLN A 449 6.99 -25.46 -6.78
N GLY A 450 5.83 -25.27 -6.14
CA GLY A 450 5.67 -25.32 -4.69
C GLY A 450 5.78 -23.98 -3.96
N VAL A 451 5.80 -22.85 -4.66
CA VAL A 451 5.72 -21.52 -4.03
C VAL A 451 4.35 -21.33 -3.39
N GLN A 452 4.34 -20.91 -2.12
CA GLN A 452 3.14 -20.75 -1.30
C GLN A 452 2.72 -19.29 -1.16
N HIS A 453 3.65 -18.35 -1.34
CA HIS A 453 3.40 -16.93 -1.13
C HIS A 453 4.31 -16.05 -1.98
N PHE A 454 3.79 -14.90 -2.42
CA PHE A 454 4.46 -13.96 -3.30
C PHE A 454 4.49 -12.57 -2.66
N TYR A 455 5.69 -12.02 -2.55
CA TYR A 455 5.95 -10.65 -2.11
C TYR A 455 6.14 -9.77 -3.34
N LEU A 456 5.29 -8.77 -3.51
CA LEU A 456 5.26 -7.92 -4.69
C LEU A 456 5.45 -6.45 -4.32
N HIS A 457 6.35 -5.77 -5.03
CA HIS A 457 6.47 -4.33 -4.94
C HIS A 457 5.88 -3.66 -6.19
N ILE A 458 5.04 -2.65 -6.01
CA ILE A 458 4.42 -1.92 -7.12
C ILE A 458 4.87 -0.46 -7.05
N HIS A 459 5.64 -0.04 -8.07
CA HIS A 459 5.91 1.38 -8.32
C HIS A 459 4.82 1.97 -9.22
N HIS A 460 4.50 1.27 -10.32
CA HIS A 460 3.44 1.68 -11.23
C HIS A 460 2.85 0.46 -11.96
N ALA A 461 1.53 0.34 -11.96
CA ALA A 461 0.80 -0.70 -12.69
C ALA A 461 -0.49 -0.12 -13.28
N SER A 462 -0.89 -0.59 -14.47
CA SER A 462 -2.16 -0.16 -15.06
C SER A 462 -3.34 -0.73 -14.26
N ASN A 463 -4.50 -0.06 -14.33
CA ASN A 463 -5.74 -0.60 -13.75
C ASN A 463 -6.07 -2.01 -14.28
N TYR A 464 -5.69 -2.28 -15.53
CA TYR A 464 -5.91 -3.58 -16.15
C TYR A 464 -5.04 -4.69 -15.55
N ASP A 465 -3.76 -4.40 -15.31
CA ASP A 465 -2.84 -5.33 -14.64
C ASP A 465 -3.21 -5.51 -13.17
N LEU A 466 -3.65 -4.43 -12.50
CA LEU A 466 -4.08 -4.48 -11.11
C LEU A 466 -5.29 -5.40 -10.90
N LYS A 467 -6.16 -5.61 -11.90
CA LYS A 467 -7.28 -6.56 -11.77
C LYS A 467 -6.81 -7.96 -11.37
N VAL A 468 -5.79 -8.48 -12.05
CA VAL A 468 -5.30 -9.85 -11.77
C VAL A 468 -4.40 -9.91 -10.56
N ILE A 469 -3.59 -8.87 -10.33
CA ILE A 469 -2.78 -8.75 -9.12
C ILE A 469 -3.69 -8.76 -7.87
N ASN A 470 -4.75 -7.94 -7.87
CA ASN A 470 -5.70 -7.86 -6.76
C ASN A 470 -6.49 -9.15 -6.57
N ASP A 471 -6.73 -9.96 -7.61
CA ASP A 471 -7.34 -11.28 -7.42
C ASP A 471 -6.44 -12.22 -6.59
N TYR A 472 -5.13 -12.21 -6.84
CA TYR A 472 -4.19 -13.02 -6.05
C TYR A 472 -3.99 -12.49 -4.63
N VAL A 473 -4.05 -11.17 -4.44
CA VAL A 473 -4.11 -10.54 -3.12
C VAL A 473 -5.33 -11.01 -2.36
N ARG A 474 -6.52 -10.94 -2.99
CA ARG A 474 -7.79 -11.39 -2.39
C ARG A 474 -7.75 -12.85 -1.93
N THR A 475 -7.01 -13.71 -2.64
CA THR A 475 -6.81 -15.12 -2.27
C THR A 475 -5.71 -15.35 -1.22
N GLY A 476 -5.02 -14.30 -0.77
CA GLY A 476 -3.90 -14.39 0.19
C GLY A 476 -2.61 -14.97 -0.40
N GLU A 477 -2.53 -15.10 -1.72
CA GLU A 477 -1.37 -15.67 -2.42
C GLU A 477 -0.29 -14.62 -2.62
N VAL A 478 -0.68 -13.34 -2.80
CA VAL A 478 0.22 -12.20 -3.03
C VAL A 478 0.04 -11.15 -1.92
N GLU A 479 1.14 -10.63 -1.38
CA GLU A 479 1.17 -9.44 -0.51
C GLU A 479 1.87 -8.29 -1.26
N ILE A 480 1.44 -7.04 -1.05
CA ILE A 480 1.91 -5.88 -1.82
C ILE A 480 2.52 -4.80 -0.92
N HIS A 481 3.70 -4.34 -1.29
CA HIS A 481 4.28 -3.08 -0.84
C HIS A 481 4.27 -2.05 -1.99
N TYR A 482 3.58 -0.92 -1.78
CA TYR A 482 3.61 0.18 -2.74
C TYR A 482 4.88 1.02 -2.56
N LEU A 483 5.60 1.21 -3.67
CA LEU A 483 6.78 2.07 -3.72
C LEU A 483 6.35 3.45 -4.20
N LEU A 484 6.04 4.32 -3.27
CA LEU A 484 5.57 5.68 -3.56
C LEU A 484 6.75 6.52 -4.09
N GLU A 485 6.58 7.14 -5.26
CA GLU A 485 7.63 7.96 -5.87
C GLU A 485 7.89 9.20 -5.03
N ARG A 486 9.09 9.27 -4.47
CA ARG A 486 9.49 10.35 -3.58
C ARG A 486 10.59 11.26 -4.13
N ASP A 487 11.47 10.75 -5.01
CA ASP A 487 12.71 11.44 -5.35
C ASP A 487 13.05 11.43 -6.87
N LYS A 488 12.04 11.29 -7.76
CA LYS A 488 12.20 11.25 -9.24
C LYS A 488 13.38 10.37 -9.68
N ARG A 489 13.27 9.05 -9.50
CA ARG A 489 14.35 8.11 -9.86
C ARG A 489 14.00 7.30 -11.10
N THR A 490 15.01 6.79 -11.80
CA THR A 490 14.79 5.83 -12.88
C THR A 490 14.27 4.51 -12.32
N ASP A 491 13.36 3.86 -13.04
CA ASP A 491 12.63 2.68 -12.56
C ASP A 491 13.53 1.55 -12.03
N ASN A 492 14.71 1.36 -12.62
CA ASN A 492 15.69 0.36 -12.21
C ASN A 492 16.22 0.55 -10.77
N HIS A 493 16.18 1.77 -10.22
CA HIS A 493 16.60 2.03 -8.84
C HIS A 493 15.56 1.53 -7.82
N TRP A 494 14.29 1.36 -8.22
CA TRP A 494 13.28 0.74 -7.36
C TRP A 494 13.49 -0.75 -7.16
N HIS A 495 14.20 -1.41 -8.08
CA HIS A 495 14.57 -2.81 -7.93
C HIS A 495 15.47 -3.01 -6.70
N MET A 496 16.39 -2.08 -6.43
CA MET A 496 17.26 -2.19 -5.26
C MET A 496 16.52 -2.02 -3.93
N VAL A 497 15.54 -1.11 -3.88
CA VAL A 497 14.65 -0.95 -2.72
C VAL A 497 13.85 -2.23 -2.49
N ASN A 498 13.27 -2.80 -3.55
CA ASN A 498 12.53 -4.07 -3.50
C ASN A 498 13.41 -5.22 -2.98
N ILE A 499 14.64 -5.36 -3.47
CA ILE A 499 15.53 -6.44 -3.01
C ILE A 499 15.87 -6.27 -1.53
N ALA A 500 16.25 -5.06 -1.11
CA ALA A 500 16.60 -4.78 0.27
C ALA A 500 15.40 -5.00 1.21
N ASP A 501 14.23 -4.46 0.86
CA ASP A 501 13.02 -4.61 1.68
C ASP A 501 12.51 -6.05 1.68
N CYS A 502 12.43 -6.73 0.53
CA CYS A 502 11.89 -8.09 0.45
C CYS A 502 12.78 -9.12 1.16
N LEU A 503 14.09 -8.89 1.20
CA LEU A 503 15.02 -9.66 2.02
C LEU A 503 14.63 -9.59 3.50
N ILE A 504 14.27 -8.41 4.01
CA ILE A 504 13.84 -8.22 5.39
C ILE A 504 12.40 -8.69 5.60
N TRP A 505 11.51 -8.38 4.68
CA TRP A 505 10.08 -8.70 4.72
C TRP A 505 9.83 -10.20 4.82
N SER A 506 10.55 -11.00 4.01
CA SER A 506 10.42 -12.45 4.02
C SER A 506 11.21 -13.15 5.14
N ARG A 507 12.12 -12.44 5.83
CA ARG A 507 12.99 -13.02 6.87
C ARG A 507 12.20 -13.54 8.05
N GLY A 508 12.35 -14.83 8.35
CA GLY A 508 11.65 -15.51 9.45
C GLY A 508 10.20 -15.90 9.12
N GLU A 509 9.58 -15.28 8.12
CA GLU A 509 8.27 -15.68 7.63
C GLU A 509 8.35 -16.83 6.63
N SER A 510 9.38 -16.85 5.80
CA SER A 510 9.63 -17.88 4.81
C SER A 510 10.95 -18.60 5.08
N LYS A 511 10.98 -19.92 4.88
CA LYS A 511 12.23 -20.70 5.03
C LYS A 511 13.18 -20.47 3.87
N TRP A 512 12.65 -20.50 2.66
CA TRP A 512 13.37 -20.20 1.43
C TRP A 512 12.61 -19.15 0.63
N THR A 513 13.33 -18.17 0.09
CA THR A 513 12.75 -17.09 -0.72
C THR A 513 13.45 -17.04 -2.08
N ILE A 514 12.66 -17.17 -3.14
CA ILE A 514 13.11 -16.97 -4.52
C ILE A 514 13.22 -15.47 -4.81
N PHE A 515 14.32 -15.02 -5.41
CA PHE A 515 14.44 -13.67 -5.97
C PHE A 515 14.48 -13.76 -7.49
N ALA A 516 13.40 -13.36 -8.16
CA ALA A 516 13.27 -13.44 -9.61
C ALA A 516 12.38 -12.33 -10.20
N ASP A 517 12.60 -12.06 -11.49
CA ASP A 517 11.89 -11.06 -12.27
C ASP A 517 10.61 -11.67 -12.88
N LEU A 518 9.69 -10.80 -13.31
CA LEU A 518 8.41 -11.21 -13.90
C LEU A 518 8.58 -12.10 -15.15
N ASP A 519 9.64 -11.86 -15.91
CA ASP A 519 9.97 -12.52 -17.17
C ASP A 519 10.86 -13.77 -17.01
N GLU A 520 11.01 -14.28 -15.79
CA GLU A 520 11.87 -15.42 -15.48
C GLU A 520 11.05 -16.65 -15.03
N ARG A 521 11.44 -17.83 -15.51
CA ARG A 521 10.89 -19.13 -15.08
C ARG A 521 12.05 -19.99 -14.58
N ILE A 522 12.07 -20.29 -13.30
CA ILE A 522 13.08 -21.17 -12.71
C ILE A 522 12.56 -22.61 -12.79
N LEU A 523 13.41 -23.51 -13.29
CA LEU A 523 13.03 -24.90 -13.51
C LEU A 523 14.07 -25.83 -12.94
N MET A 524 13.59 -26.93 -12.35
CA MET A 524 14.38 -28.13 -12.15
C MET A 524 14.41 -28.91 -13.48
N THR A 525 15.60 -29.18 -13.99
CA THR A 525 15.81 -29.77 -15.33
C THR A 525 15.78 -31.29 -15.26
N GLU A 526 16.88 -31.97 -14.92
CA GLU A 526 16.90 -33.43 -14.78
C GLU A 526 16.41 -33.90 -13.42
N TYR A 527 16.38 -33.02 -12.41
CA TYR A 527 15.81 -33.34 -11.11
C TYR A 527 14.29 -33.63 -11.22
N PRO A 528 13.81 -34.76 -10.68
CA PRO A 528 12.45 -35.23 -10.94
C PRO A 528 11.37 -34.41 -10.24
N GLY A 529 11.68 -33.80 -9.09
CA GLY A 529 10.73 -33.05 -8.26
C GLY A 529 10.54 -31.58 -8.65
N THR A 530 9.82 -30.87 -7.78
CA THR A 530 9.63 -29.42 -7.86
C THR A 530 10.81 -28.66 -7.24
N ILE A 531 10.82 -27.32 -7.37
CA ILE A 531 11.78 -26.48 -6.64
C ILE A 531 11.68 -26.73 -5.14
N LEU A 532 10.47 -26.75 -4.57
CA LEU A 532 10.28 -26.99 -3.14
C LEU A 532 10.84 -28.36 -2.70
N ASP A 533 10.66 -29.41 -3.50
CA ASP A 533 11.21 -30.74 -3.20
C ASP A 533 12.74 -30.69 -3.14
N TYR A 534 13.38 -30.04 -4.11
CA TYR A 534 14.83 -29.84 -4.11
C TYR A 534 15.30 -29.06 -2.88
N MET A 535 14.61 -27.96 -2.53
CA MET A 535 14.96 -27.16 -1.35
C MET A 535 14.84 -27.93 -0.02
N ARG A 536 13.97 -28.94 0.05
CA ARG A 536 13.82 -29.83 1.22
C ARG A 536 14.94 -30.86 1.34
N GLU A 537 15.61 -31.19 0.24
CA GLU A 537 16.75 -32.12 0.22
C GLU A 537 18.04 -31.46 0.71
N ILE A 538 18.12 -30.13 0.73
CA ILE A 538 19.29 -29.39 1.23
C ILE A 538 19.38 -29.55 2.76
N ARG A 539 20.19 -30.51 3.21
CA ARG A 539 20.47 -30.76 4.64
C ARG A 539 21.66 -29.99 5.19
N ASN A 540 22.57 -29.55 4.31
CA ASN A 540 23.77 -28.85 4.71
C ASN A 540 23.42 -27.43 5.19
N GLU A 541 23.49 -27.19 6.50
CA GLU A 541 23.16 -25.90 7.10
C GLU A 541 24.07 -24.74 6.64
N SER A 542 25.27 -25.02 6.12
CA SER A 542 26.16 -23.99 5.55
C SER A 542 25.69 -23.48 4.18
N ILE A 543 24.72 -24.14 3.53
CA ILE A 543 24.11 -23.61 2.31
C ILE A 543 23.13 -22.50 2.71
N GLY A 544 23.48 -21.27 2.37
CA GLY A 544 22.66 -20.08 2.60
C GLY A 544 21.76 -19.72 1.42
N GLY A 545 22.01 -20.31 0.26
CA GLY A 545 21.18 -20.19 -0.93
C GLY A 545 21.67 -21.05 -2.08
N VAL A 546 20.84 -21.21 -3.09
CA VAL A 546 21.17 -21.86 -4.36
C VAL A 546 21.11 -20.84 -5.48
N GLN A 547 22.02 -20.95 -6.45
CA GLN A 547 22.11 -20.04 -7.59
C GLN A 547 21.92 -20.80 -8.90
N PHE A 548 21.03 -20.29 -9.74
CA PHE A 548 20.66 -20.83 -11.04
C PHE A 548 21.32 -20.03 -12.16
N ARG A 549 21.78 -20.73 -13.21
CA ARG A 549 22.32 -20.11 -14.43
C ARG A 549 21.20 -19.67 -15.36
N GLN A 550 21.49 -18.67 -16.16
CA GLN A 550 20.54 -18.06 -17.08
C GLN A 550 20.62 -18.66 -18.49
N GLN A 551 19.46 -18.95 -19.09
CA GLN A 551 19.28 -19.10 -20.54
C GLN A 551 18.26 -18.07 -21.04
N TRP A 552 18.66 -17.24 -22.01
CA TRP A 552 17.75 -16.24 -22.57
C TRP A 552 16.85 -16.89 -23.60
N VAL A 553 15.56 -16.58 -23.53
CA VAL A 553 14.54 -16.89 -24.54
C VAL A 553 14.14 -15.57 -25.19
N LEU A 554 14.41 -15.43 -26.49
CA LEU A 554 14.26 -14.16 -27.18
C LEU A 554 12.80 -13.92 -27.56
N LYS A 555 12.18 -12.91 -26.94
CA LYS A 555 10.91 -12.35 -27.39
C LYS A 555 11.18 -11.36 -28.53
N THR A 556 10.28 -11.35 -29.50
CA THR A 556 10.32 -10.46 -30.67
C THR A 556 9.18 -9.44 -30.68
N GLU A 557 8.26 -9.55 -29.72
CA GLU A 557 6.99 -8.83 -29.67
C GLU A 557 6.55 -8.59 -28.23
N LEU A 558 5.80 -7.51 -28.03
CA LEU A 558 5.17 -7.16 -26.75
C LEU A 558 4.00 -8.10 -26.42
N MET A 559 3.66 -8.16 -25.14
CA MET A 559 2.51 -8.93 -24.66
C MET A 559 1.18 -8.28 -25.09
N PRO A 560 0.10 -9.05 -25.26
CA PRO A 560 -1.20 -8.51 -25.63
C PRO A 560 -1.74 -7.57 -24.54
N GLU A 561 -2.34 -6.44 -24.96
CA GLU A 561 -2.88 -5.43 -24.03
C GLU A 561 -4.07 -5.93 -23.23
N LYS A 562 -4.91 -6.79 -23.81
CA LYS A 562 -6.14 -7.27 -23.18
C LYS A 562 -6.37 -8.77 -23.43
N TYR A 563 -7.01 -9.40 -22.46
CA TYR A 563 -7.58 -10.73 -22.58
C TYR A 563 -8.77 -10.71 -23.54
N GLU A 564 -8.70 -11.53 -24.58
CA GLU A 564 -9.77 -11.71 -25.57
C GLU A 564 -10.49 -13.05 -25.40
N SER A 565 -9.72 -14.13 -25.19
CA SER A 565 -10.25 -15.49 -25.20
C SER A 565 -9.26 -16.50 -24.64
N GLY A 566 -9.76 -17.71 -24.33
CA GLY A 566 -8.89 -18.84 -23.99
C GLY A 566 -7.93 -19.21 -25.11
N SER A 567 -8.35 -19.12 -26.38
CA SER A 567 -7.49 -19.38 -27.55
C SER A 567 -6.37 -18.36 -27.70
N GLN A 568 -6.57 -17.11 -27.25
CA GLN A 568 -5.50 -16.13 -27.19
C GLN A 568 -4.37 -16.62 -26.27
N ILE A 569 -4.70 -17.22 -25.12
CA ILE A 569 -3.71 -17.74 -24.15
C ILE A 569 -2.91 -18.89 -24.75
N ASP A 570 -3.53 -19.78 -25.54
CA ASP A 570 -2.80 -20.86 -26.23
C ASP A 570 -1.70 -20.34 -27.17
N THR A 571 -1.90 -19.14 -27.72
CA THR A 571 -0.99 -18.54 -28.70
C THR A 571 -0.01 -17.53 -28.11
N TRP A 572 -0.41 -16.84 -27.02
CA TRP A 572 0.31 -15.68 -26.49
C TRP A 572 1.02 -15.92 -25.16
N MET A 573 0.73 -17.02 -24.47
CA MET A 573 1.45 -17.35 -23.24
C MET A 573 2.95 -17.55 -23.57
N PRO A 574 3.89 -16.85 -22.88
CA PRO A 574 5.31 -16.87 -23.22
C PRO A 574 5.92 -18.27 -23.38
N THR A 575 5.50 -19.20 -22.51
CA THR A 575 5.95 -20.60 -22.52
C THR A 575 5.45 -21.41 -23.73
N HIS A 576 4.40 -20.95 -24.43
CA HIS A 576 3.92 -21.50 -25.71
C HIS A 576 4.52 -20.82 -26.93
N ARG A 577 4.80 -19.52 -26.85
CA ARG A 577 5.11 -18.70 -28.04
C ARG A 577 6.60 -18.63 -28.34
N PHE A 578 7.43 -18.53 -27.31
CA PHE A 578 8.84 -18.22 -27.48
C PHE A 578 9.73 -19.42 -27.12
N HIS A 579 10.48 -19.87 -28.12
CA HIS A 579 11.33 -21.07 -28.04
C HIS A 579 12.79 -20.79 -28.39
N ASN A 580 13.05 -19.73 -29.17
CA ASN A 580 14.39 -19.42 -29.64
C ASN A 580 15.26 -18.93 -28.48
N SER A 581 16.21 -19.77 -28.09
CA SER A 581 16.96 -19.64 -26.86
C SER A 581 18.46 -19.59 -27.10
N THR A 582 19.19 -18.84 -26.29
CA THR A 582 20.64 -18.72 -26.38
C THR A 582 21.35 -19.93 -25.77
N GLY A 583 22.68 -19.98 -25.92
CA GLY A 583 23.50 -20.78 -25.02
C GLY A 583 23.33 -20.32 -23.55
N ILE A 584 23.77 -21.17 -22.63
CA ILE A 584 23.62 -20.95 -21.19
C ILE A 584 24.71 -19.98 -20.71
N GLY A 585 24.31 -18.89 -20.06
CA GLY A 585 25.21 -17.89 -19.53
C GLY A 585 26.24 -18.47 -18.54
N PRO A 586 27.43 -17.87 -18.41
CA PRO A 586 28.44 -18.34 -17.47
C PRO A 586 27.97 -18.18 -16.01
N VAL A 587 28.67 -18.83 -15.09
CA VAL A 587 28.36 -18.78 -13.65
C VAL A 587 28.27 -17.33 -13.17
N GLY A 588 27.18 -16.98 -12.50
CA GLY A 588 26.91 -15.65 -11.96
C GLY A 588 26.38 -14.61 -12.97
N HIS A 589 26.39 -14.90 -14.28
CA HIS A 589 25.82 -13.98 -15.27
C HIS A 589 24.30 -13.96 -15.19
N THR A 590 23.76 -12.81 -14.78
CA THR A 590 22.32 -12.55 -14.60
C THR A 590 21.60 -13.70 -13.88
N ALA A 591 22.30 -14.32 -12.93
CA ALA A 591 21.82 -15.49 -12.21
C ALA A 591 20.65 -15.12 -11.29
N LYS A 592 19.91 -16.12 -10.84
CA LYS A 592 18.85 -15.95 -9.84
C LYS A 592 19.05 -16.91 -8.70
N CYS A 593 18.59 -16.49 -7.53
CA CYS A 593 18.89 -17.20 -6.29
C CYS A 593 17.61 -17.55 -5.54
N ILE A 594 17.67 -18.67 -4.84
CA ILE A 594 16.72 -19.03 -3.79
C ILE A 594 17.53 -19.05 -2.50
N VAL A 595 17.15 -18.23 -1.51
CA VAL A 595 17.98 -17.98 -0.33
C VAL A 595 17.21 -18.22 0.96
N ASP A 596 17.92 -18.67 1.98
CA ASP A 596 17.43 -18.62 3.35
C ASP A 596 17.74 -17.21 3.89
N THR A 597 16.72 -16.36 3.94
CA THR A 597 16.87 -14.94 4.25
C THR A 597 17.31 -14.69 5.70
N SER A 598 17.25 -15.70 6.58
CA SER A 598 17.82 -15.61 7.93
C SER A 598 19.36 -15.70 7.92
N LYS A 599 19.95 -16.16 6.83
CA LYS A 599 21.42 -16.30 6.67
C LYS A 599 22.01 -15.18 5.83
N VAL A 600 21.21 -14.47 5.04
CA VAL A 600 21.66 -13.41 4.13
C VAL A 600 21.62 -12.05 4.83
N PHE A 601 22.76 -11.34 4.83
CA PHE A 601 22.88 -9.99 5.35
C PHE A 601 22.63 -8.94 4.26
N ILE A 602 23.25 -9.11 3.08
CA ILE A 602 23.11 -8.22 1.92
C ILE A 602 22.82 -9.05 0.67
N MET A 603 21.74 -8.70 -0.03
CA MET A 603 21.35 -9.30 -1.30
C MET A 603 21.53 -8.30 -2.45
N TRP A 604 22.03 -8.78 -3.59
CA TRP A 604 22.06 -8.05 -4.85
C TRP A 604 21.15 -8.75 -5.88
N VAL A 605 20.88 -8.07 -7.00
CA VAL A 605 19.95 -8.54 -8.05
C VAL A 605 20.20 -9.99 -8.50
N HIS A 606 21.46 -10.41 -8.55
CA HIS A 606 21.86 -11.71 -9.11
C HIS A 606 22.58 -12.66 -8.15
N SER A 607 22.88 -12.20 -6.93
CA SER A 607 23.66 -12.97 -5.96
C SER A 607 23.55 -12.40 -4.56
N VAL A 608 23.74 -13.26 -3.57
CA VAL A 608 24.04 -12.82 -2.21
C VAL A 608 25.38 -12.09 -2.21
N THR A 609 25.39 -10.84 -1.77
CA THR A 609 26.60 -10.04 -1.58
C THR A 609 27.32 -10.46 -0.31
N GLU A 610 26.55 -10.65 0.77
CA GLU A 610 27.10 -10.98 2.07
C GLU A 610 26.12 -11.84 2.89
N PHE A 611 26.64 -12.90 3.50
CA PHE A 611 25.94 -13.69 4.51
C PHE A 611 26.28 -13.17 5.91
N PHE A 612 25.38 -13.41 6.87
CA PHE A 612 25.74 -13.29 8.28
C PHE A 612 26.92 -14.22 8.61
N PRO A 613 27.80 -13.84 9.55
CA PRO A 613 28.95 -14.66 9.90
C PRO A 613 28.57 -15.86 10.78
N GLY A 614 29.53 -16.73 11.09
CA GLY A 614 29.39 -17.82 12.07
C GLY A 614 29.49 -19.24 11.51
N LYS A 615 28.66 -19.63 10.53
CA LYS A 615 28.60 -21.02 10.03
C LYS A 615 29.20 -21.25 8.63
N GLY A 616 29.99 -20.29 8.12
CA GLY A 616 30.59 -20.40 6.78
C GLY A 616 29.55 -20.48 5.66
N TYR A 617 28.49 -19.67 5.76
CA TYR A 617 27.40 -19.69 4.78
C TYR A 617 27.88 -19.35 3.37
N HIS A 618 27.42 -20.11 2.38
CA HIS A 618 27.77 -19.89 0.98
C HIS A 618 26.61 -20.22 0.04
N LEU A 619 26.73 -19.74 -1.21
CA LEU A 619 25.84 -20.12 -2.30
C LEU A 619 26.28 -21.46 -2.90
N HIS A 620 25.34 -22.37 -3.03
CA HIS A 620 25.50 -23.56 -3.84
C HIS A 620 25.13 -23.24 -5.30
N LYS A 621 26.08 -23.37 -6.22
CA LYS A 621 25.90 -23.05 -7.64
C LYS A 621 25.46 -24.31 -8.38
N LEU A 622 24.24 -24.31 -8.88
CA LEU A 622 23.68 -25.47 -9.57
C LEU A 622 24.31 -25.66 -10.95
N ALA A 623 24.49 -26.93 -11.32
CA ALA A 623 24.70 -27.27 -12.72
C ALA A 623 23.39 -27.07 -13.51
N PRO A 624 23.43 -26.66 -14.79
CA PRO A 624 22.21 -26.51 -15.60
C PRO A 624 21.39 -27.81 -15.76
N GLU A 625 22.02 -28.96 -15.58
CA GLU A 625 21.40 -30.28 -15.56
C GLU A 625 20.56 -30.50 -14.27
N GLU A 626 20.85 -29.76 -13.20
CA GLU A 626 20.01 -29.75 -11.99
C GLU A 626 18.89 -28.70 -12.11
N GLY A 627 19.26 -27.46 -12.46
CA GLY A 627 18.29 -26.38 -12.58
C GLY A 627 18.76 -25.19 -13.42
N LEU A 628 17.79 -24.53 -14.06
CA LEU A 628 18.04 -23.45 -15.02
C LEU A 628 16.96 -22.38 -14.94
N VAL A 629 17.35 -21.12 -15.16
CA VAL A 629 16.40 -20.02 -15.41
C VAL A 629 16.15 -19.89 -16.91
N ARG A 630 14.89 -19.86 -17.33
CA ARG A 630 14.46 -19.39 -18.66
C ARG A 630 14.01 -17.95 -18.55
N HIS A 631 14.73 -17.01 -19.18
CA HIS A 631 14.45 -15.56 -19.10
C HIS A 631 13.93 -15.06 -20.43
N TYR A 632 12.65 -14.74 -20.45
CA TYR A 632 11.89 -14.34 -21.63
C TYR A 632 12.08 -12.85 -21.89
N ARG A 633 13.06 -12.48 -22.71
CA ARG A 633 13.45 -11.08 -22.87
C ARG A 633 13.09 -10.51 -24.24
N ASP A 634 12.38 -9.38 -24.21
CA ASP A 634 12.10 -8.59 -25.41
C ASP A 634 13.34 -7.82 -25.87
N GLN A 635 13.64 -7.93 -27.16
CA GLN A 635 14.83 -7.32 -27.75
C GLN A 635 14.69 -5.80 -27.96
N THR A 636 13.47 -5.30 -28.07
CA THR A 636 13.16 -3.88 -28.31
C THR A 636 13.05 -3.11 -27.00
N LEU A 637 12.47 -3.71 -25.96
CA LEU A 637 12.28 -3.06 -24.65
C LEU A 637 13.62 -2.63 -24.04
N GLY A 638 13.69 -1.35 -23.64
CA GLY A 638 14.90 -0.75 -23.06
C GLY A 638 16.13 -0.75 -23.97
N LYS A 639 15.93 -0.99 -25.28
CA LYS A 639 16.99 -1.25 -26.28
C LYS A 639 17.87 -2.44 -25.89
N TRP A 640 17.29 -3.47 -25.25
CA TRP A 640 18.03 -4.60 -24.71
C TRP A 640 18.85 -5.33 -25.79
N GLY A 641 18.25 -5.60 -26.95
CA GLY A 641 18.91 -6.29 -28.05
C GLY A 641 20.14 -5.54 -28.58
N GLN A 642 20.04 -4.21 -28.69
CA GLN A 642 21.18 -3.37 -29.11
C GLN A 642 22.33 -3.40 -28.09
N LYS A 643 22.01 -3.48 -26.80
CA LYS A 643 23.00 -3.43 -25.71
C LYS A 643 23.63 -4.79 -25.43
N TRP A 644 22.85 -5.87 -25.47
CA TRP A 644 23.22 -7.14 -24.84
C TRP A 644 23.16 -8.36 -25.76
N LEU A 645 22.53 -8.29 -26.94
CA LEU A 645 22.38 -9.48 -27.79
C LEU A 645 23.75 -10.03 -28.23
N ASN A 646 24.66 -9.16 -28.67
CA ASN A 646 26.00 -9.57 -29.12
C ASN A 646 26.82 -10.27 -28.04
N SER A 647 26.74 -9.84 -26.78
CA SER A 647 27.42 -10.53 -25.67
C SER A 647 26.73 -11.84 -25.32
N THR A 648 25.41 -11.88 -25.39
CA THR A 648 24.61 -13.07 -25.07
C THR A 648 24.81 -14.20 -26.08
N LEU A 649 24.94 -13.87 -27.37
CA LEU A 649 25.21 -14.86 -28.43
C LEU A 649 26.58 -15.55 -28.29
N LYS A 650 27.50 -15.01 -27.49
CA LYS A 650 28.79 -15.66 -27.19
C LYS A 650 28.63 -16.89 -26.29
N PHE A 651 27.47 -17.08 -25.64
CA PHE A 651 27.21 -18.22 -24.76
C PHE A 651 26.99 -19.52 -25.55
N GLY A 652 26.74 -19.41 -26.86
CA GLY A 652 26.51 -20.54 -27.76
C GLY A 652 25.48 -20.21 -28.84
N PRO A 653 25.36 -21.08 -29.86
CA PRO A 653 24.41 -20.88 -30.94
C PRO A 653 22.97 -20.87 -30.42
N LEU A 654 22.10 -20.14 -31.12
CA LEU A 654 20.67 -20.16 -30.88
C LEU A 654 20.10 -21.56 -31.12
N ARG A 655 19.17 -21.98 -30.25
CA ARG A 655 18.52 -23.30 -30.29
C ARG A 655 17.05 -23.17 -29.95
N MET A 656 16.23 -23.99 -30.58
CA MET A 656 14.83 -24.13 -30.18
C MET A 656 14.77 -24.97 -28.92
N THR A 657 14.32 -24.37 -27.82
CA THR A 657 14.10 -25.10 -26.56
C THR A 657 12.70 -24.80 -26.03
N ASP A 658 11.99 -25.85 -25.65
CA ASP A 658 10.61 -25.75 -25.19
C ASP A 658 10.52 -25.67 -23.67
N TYR A 659 9.44 -25.08 -23.18
CA TYR A 659 9.07 -25.23 -21.78
C TYR A 659 8.72 -26.70 -21.46
N PRO A 660 9.04 -27.23 -20.26
CA PRO A 660 8.84 -28.65 -19.97
C PRO A 660 7.39 -29.12 -20.14
N LYS A 661 7.21 -30.14 -20.99
CA LYS A 661 5.90 -30.76 -21.29
C LYS A 661 5.16 -31.22 -20.03
N LYS A 662 5.89 -31.67 -18.99
CA LYS A 662 5.31 -32.11 -17.71
C LYS A 662 4.50 -31.01 -16.99
N TYR A 663 4.83 -29.73 -17.21
CA TYR A 663 4.14 -28.60 -16.57
C TYR A 663 3.22 -27.85 -17.53
N LEU A 664 3.55 -27.80 -18.82
CA LEU A 664 2.90 -26.92 -19.80
C LEU A 664 1.36 -27.06 -19.85
N GLY A 665 0.84 -28.28 -19.88
CA GLY A 665 -0.62 -28.50 -19.95
C GLY A 665 -1.37 -28.00 -18.71
N LYS A 666 -0.83 -28.29 -17.52
CA LYS A 666 -1.43 -27.84 -16.26
C LYS A 666 -1.32 -26.32 -16.09
N LEU A 667 -0.15 -25.75 -16.42
CA LEU A 667 0.08 -24.32 -16.42
C LEU A 667 -0.93 -23.59 -17.31
N THR A 668 -1.07 -24.03 -18.57
CA THR A 668 -2.05 -23.47 -19.52
C THR A 668 -3.46 -23.48 -18.96
N THR A 669 -3.86 -24.61 -18.37
CA THR A 669 -5.21 -24.78 -17.81
C THR A 669 -5.45 -23.82 -16.66
N ASN A 670 -4.47 -23.67 -15.76
CA ASN A 670 -4.57 -22.77 -14.63
C ASN A 670 -4.64 -21.30 -15.07
N VAL A 671 -3.76 -20.90 -16.00
CA VAL A 671 -3.72 -19.53 -16.56
C VAL A 671 -5.05 -19.20 -17.25
N LYS A 672 -5.57 -20.10 -18.10
CA LYS A 672 -6.88 -19.93 -18.74
C LYS A 672 -8.02 -19.76 -17.75
N ARG A 673 -8.06 -20.64 -16.73
CA ARG A 673 -9.10 -20.59 -15.70
C ARG A 673 -9.08 -19.26 -14.96
N ARG A 674 -7.89 -18.79 -14.57
CA ARG A 674 -7.73 -17.54 -13.84
C ARG A 674 -8.03 -16.33 -14.72
N ALA A 675 -7.49 -16.27 -15.93
CA ALA A 675 -7.77 -15.19 -16.87
C ALA A 675 -9.27 -15.08 -17.18
N ARG A 676 -9.95 -16.21 -17.41
CA ARG A 676 -11.40 -16.23 -17.61
C ARG A 676 -12.17 -15.74 -16.39
N TYR A 677 -11.73 -16.09 -15.18
CA TYR A 677 -12.36 -15.62 -13.95
C TYR A 677 -12.21 -14.10 -13.77
N VAL A 678 -11.00 -13.58 -13.95
CA VAL A 678 -10.69 -12.15 -13.73
C VAL A 678 -11.23 -11.25 -14.85
N TYR A 679 -11.13 -11.68 -16.10
CA TYR A 679 -11.41 -10.83 -17.27
C TYR A 679 -12.59 -11.27 -18.12
N GLY A 680 -13.14 -12.47 -17.89
CA GLY A 680 -14.21 -13.05 -18.72
C GLY A 680 -15.63 -12.64 -18.32
N ASN A 681 -15.82 -12.00 -17.16
CA ASN A 681 -17.12 -11.50 -16.73
C ASN A 681 -17.39 -10.15 -17.37
N ARG A 682 -18.41 -10.08 -18.23
CA ARG A 682 -18.83 -8.86 -18.98
C ARG A 682 -19.65 -7.86 -18.14
N LEU A 683 -19.58 -7.94 -16.82
CA LEU A 683 -20.33 -7.04 -15.91
C LEU A 683 -19.44 -6.01 -15.21
N ASP A 684 -18.20 -5.84 -15.70
CA ASP A 684 -17.29 -4.75 -15.31
C ASP A 684 -17.34 -3.60 -16.32
#